data_AF-A0A3B0T7R2-F1
#
_entry.id   AF-A0A3B0T7R2-F1
#
_cell.length_a   1.000
_cell.length_b   1.000
_cell.length_c   1.000
_cell.angle_alpha   90.00
_cell.angle_beta   90.00
_cell.angle_gamma   90.00
#
_symmetry.space_group_name_H-M   'P 1'
#
loop_
_entity.id
_entity.type
_entity.pdbx_description
1 polymer ?
#
loop_
_entity_poly.entity_id
_entity_poly.type
_entity_poly.pdbx_seq_one_letter_code
_entity_poly.pdbx_strand_id
1 'polypeptide(L)'
;SILIKMGLIFQKVENPQLSEKNRQSITFDFDQEISASLNAKIGERLKVTANFDTQSTFNFQNLVKLEYTPTEDDIIRKIEVGNVSMPSRNSLVTGAQNLFGVKTELQFGKTTVTGIFSQQRSQTRSVAAQGGSILNEFDFKASNYDPNRHFFLAQAFRDKYNNALINFPLINSSINITRVEIWITNRNATTVGTRNIVAFSDLAENDPNNIGPANVIPNLGEQDPSNEANDLVDLMTLGGPIRNISTVAQALAPFNMAQGRDYTILENAIKLVQGVDFTMNAQLGFITLNRRLAESDVLAVAYEYSDGTNVFRIGEFTDVGVIAPDNLVVKLLRSEIINTSIPLWDLMMKNVYAIPGAFQLQRDGFRLELLYNDDSTGEPVNILQNSQTPGVNEITLLNLLRLDRLDQNNNVKPEGDGFFDYVEGITIYSNNGYFLFPSIEPFGKDLDDILVPQDDIFVFSELYDRTQAQAQNGFQAKDKYRIKGYFKSDGTNGIPLGAFNVPRGSVTVTTGGRTLVEGVDYVVDYNIGNVQIINPTLISSNAPIQVNVENNIGFNQQRRRYMGVDVFHVFNEKLAVGGNIINLNEKPLTQKAQFGSEPVNNTIFGAYLTYKTEVPKFTKWINKLPNIDTDAPSFFSIRSEVAYLLPGTPSGIDLEGAATSYIDDFEGAQIPLDIKSPKQWFTASTPQGQIGDLDFNNGNLAPGLPNELRTGAKRSRLSWYNIDPIFYGTSLRPSNIDS
;
A
#
# COMPACT_ATOMS: atom_id res chain seq x y z
N SER A 1 19.71 -26.47 25.82
CA SER A 1 19.95 -25.60 26.99
C SER A 1 18.63 -25.16 27.58
N ILE A 2 18.61 -24.90 28.88
CA ILE A 2 17.51 -24.19 29.54
C ILE A 2 18.18 -23.02 30.26
N LEU A 3 17.83 -21.80 29.88
CA LEU A 3 18.25 -20.59 30.56
C LEU A 3 17.01 -19.97 31.21
N ILE A 4 17.15 -19.66 32.50
CA ILE A 4 16.13 -18.99 33.28
C ILE A 4 16.78 -17.70 33.76
N LYS A 5 16.20 -16.56 33.37
CA LYS A 5 16.59 -15.25 33.89
C LYS A 5 15.53 -14.83 34.90
N MET A 6 15.96 -14.57 36.12
CA MET A 6 15.12 -14.04 37.19
C MET A 6 15.74 -12.74 37.64
N GLY A 7 14.97 -11.68 37.59
CA GLY A 7 15.42 -10.34 37.95
C GLY A 7 14.33 -9.54 38.63
N LEU A 8 14.75 -8.45 39.27
CA LEU A 8 13.85 -7.37 39.65
C LEU A 8 14.24 -6.17 38.81
N ILE A 9 13.30 -5.68 38.00
CA ILE A 9 13.46 -4.44 37.29
C ILE A 9 12.90 -3.34 38.19
N PHE A 10 13.79 -2.53 38.73
CA PHE A 10 13.46 -1.28 39.41
C PHE A 10 13.57 -0.13 38.41
N GLN A 11 12.49 0.59 38.18
CA GLN A 11 12.49 1.79 37.36
C GLN A 11 12.01 2.98 38.18
N LYS A 12 12.80 4.06 38.18
CA LYS A 12 12.43 5.36 38.73
C LYS A 12 12.48 6.41 37.64
N VAL A 13 11.39 7.15 37.46
CA VAL A 13 11.27 8.23 36.49
C VAL A 13 10.94 9.51 37.23
N GLU A 14 11.79 10.53 37.09
CA GLU A 14 11.63 11.84 37.74
C GLU A 14 10.81 12.82 36.88
N ASN A 15 9.81 12.30 36.16
CA ASN A 15 8.90 13.15 35.39
C ASN A 15 7.79 13.66 36.32
N PRO A 16 7.72 14.98 36.60
CA PRO A 16 6.73 15.54 37.51
C PRO A 16 5.29 15.37 37.01
N GLN A 17 5.11 15.12 35.71
CA GLN A 17 3.80 14.90 35.12
C GLN A 17 3.21 13.50 35.42
N LEU A 18 4.01 12.58 35.97
CA LEU A 18 3.53 11.29 36.47
C LEU A 18 3.14 11.42 37.94
N SER A 19 2.14 10.65 38.38
CA SER A 19 1.79 10.53 39.79
C SER A 19 2.96 9.94 40.58
N GLU A 20 3.13 10.35 41.85
CA GLU A 20 4.24 9.85 42.69
C GLU A 20 4.28 8.32 42.77
N LYS A 21 3.10 7.69 42.81
CA LYS A 21 2.97 6.23 42.80
C LYS A 21 3.51 5.60 41.51
N ASN A 22 3.33 6.25 40.36
CA ASN A 22 3.76 5.73 39.05
C ASN A 22 5.19 6.13 38.68
N ARG A 23 5.84 7.00 39.47
CA ARG A 23 7.25 7.37 39.28
C ARG A 23 8.22 6.28 39.71
N GLN A 24 7.77 5.30 40.49
CA GLN A 24 8.56 4.16 40.93
C GLN A 24 7.79 2.87 40.66
N SER A 25 8.36 1.97 39.88
CA SER A 25 7.82 0.63 39.66
C SER A 25 8.89 -0.42 39.95
N ILE A 26 8.44 -1.52 40.56
CA ILE A 26 9.25 -2.71 40.76
C ILE A 26 8.49 -3.86 40.11
N THR A 27 9.07 -4.42 39.06
CA THR A 27 8.47 -5.53 38.33
C THR A 27 9.37 -6.74 38.47
N PHE A 28 8.79 -7.88 38.85
CA PHE A 28 9.48 -9.16 38.79
C PHE A 28 9.61 -9.56 37.32
N ASP A 29 10.84 -9.71 36.87
CA ASP A 29 11.19 -10.07 35.51
C ASP A 29 11.58 -11.54 35.46
N PHE A 30 10.85 -12.30 34.66
CA PHE A 30 11.00 -13.74 34.54
C PHE A 30 10.97 -14.12 33.06
N ASP A 31 12.14 -14.47 32.55
CA ASP A 31 12.30 -14.94 31.18
C ASP A 31 12.81 -16.39 31.18
N GLN A 32 12.17 -17.21 30.34
CA GLN A 32 12.54 -18.60 30.15
C GLN A 32 12.91 -18.88 28.69
N GLU A 33 14.17 -19.24 28.47
CA GLU A 33 14.70 -19.66 27.18
C GLU A 33 14.96 -21.17 27.22
N ILE A 34 14.04 -21.95 26.64
CA ILE A 34 14.20 -23.40 26.50
C ILE A 34 14.60 -23.65 25.05
N SER A 35 15.75 -24.30 24.83
CA SER A 35 16.13 -24.85 23.53
C SER A 35 16.54 -26.31 23.74
N ALA A 36 15.64 -27.24 23.42
CA ALA A 36 15.80 -28.66 23.74
C ALA A 36 15.47 -29.52 22.51
N SER A 37 16.43 -30.39 22.14
CA SER A 37 16.24 -31.42 21.13
C SER A 37 16.34 -32.81 21.76
N LEU A 38 15.32 -33.63 21.57
CA LEU A 38 15.25 -35.02 22.01
C LEU A 38 15.10 -35.92 20.77
N ASN A 39 16.02 -36.85 20.58
CA ASN A 39 15.87 -37.94 19.63
C ASN A 39 16.16 -39.25 20.36
N ALA A 40 15.12 -40.02 20.62
CA ALA A 40 15.20 -41.23 21.41
C ALA A 40 14.48 -42.38 20.70
N LYS A 41 15.10 -43.56 20.68
CA LYS A 41 14.46 -44.81 20.29
C LYS A 41 14.22 -45.62 21.56
N ILE A 42 12.95 -45.88 21.90
CA ILE A 42 12.55 -46.63 23.08
C ILE A 42 12.22 -48.06 22.62
N GLY A 43 13.09 -49.01 22.97
CA GLY A 43 13.03 -50.39 22.47
C GLY A 43 13.24 -50.46 20.95
N GLU A 44 12.56 -51.39 20.29
CA GLU A 44 12.67 -51.55 18.83
C GLU A 44 11.59 -50.81 18.05
N ARG A 45 10.46 -50.46 18.71
CA ARG A 45 9.21 -50.07 18.05
C ARG A 45 8.83 -48.60 18.20
N LEU A 46 9.36 -47.88 19.18
CA LEU A 46 8.96 -46.49 19.47
C LEU A 46 10.12 -45.53 19.21
N LYS A 47 9.87 -44.45 18.48
CA LYS A 47 10.82 -43.37 18.23
C LYS A 47 10.18 -42.04 18.60
N VAL A 48 10.88 -41.27 19.41
CA VAL A 48 10.49 -39.93 19.86
C VAL A 48 11.46 -38.93 19.23
N THR A 49 10.93 -37.96 18.49
CA THR A 49 11.70 -36.83 17.97
C THR A 49 11.00 -35.56 18.43
N ALA A 50 11.61 -34.79 19.33
CA ALA A 50 11.10 -33.50 19.75
C ALA A 50 12.18 -32.43 19.60
N ASN A 51 11.84 -31.29 19.04
CA ASN A 51 12.66 -30.09 19.01
C ASN A 51 11.79 -28.95 19.50
N PHE A 52 12.19 -28.30 20.59
CA PHE A 52 11.42 -27.26 21.23
C PHE A 52 12.34 -26.09 21.55
N ASP A 53 12.05 -24.94 20.96
CA ASP A 53 12.77 -23.70 21.16
C ASP A 53 11.78 -22.56 21.45
N THR A 54 11.88 -21.93 22.63
CA THR A 54 11.01 -20.79 22.99
C THR A 54 11.40 -19.51 22.28
N GLN A 55 12.59 -19.45 21.67
CA GLN A 55 13.07 -18.33 20.84
C GLN A 55 12.81 -18.57 19.35
N SER A 56 12.11 -19.65 18.98
CA SER A 56 11.70 -19.88 17.60
C SER A 56 10.78 -18.75 17.10
N THR A 57 11.16 -18.14 15.98
CA THR A 57 10.32 -17.12 15.33
C THR A 57 9.00 -17.72 14.82
N PHE A 58 8.97 -19.02 14.53
CA PHE A 58 7.79 -19.70 14.00
C PHE A 58 7.44 -20.99 14.76
N ASN A 59 6.15 -21.14 15.08
CA ASN A 59 5.61 -22.30 15.81
C ASN A 59 5.81 -23.66 15.12
N PHE A 60 6.09 -23.70 13.81
CA PHE A 60 6.37 -24.95 13.09
C PHE A 60 7.81 -25.46 13.31
N GLN A 61 8.73 -24.62 13.78
CA GLN A 61 10.09 -25.03 14.14
C GLN A 61 10.08 -25.92 15.39
N ASN A 62 9.05 -25.74 16.23
CA ASN A 62 8.75 -26.63 17.34
C ASN A 62 8.10 -27.91 16.81
N LEU A 63 8.92 -28.95 16.71
CA LEU A 63 8.53 -30.27 16.21
C LEU A 63 8.37 -31.23 17.38
N VAL A 64 7.26 -31.95 17.43
CA VAL A 64 7.08 -33.07 18.35
C VAL A 64 6.50 -34.20 17.54
N LYS A 65 7.23 -35.31 17.41
CA LYS A 65 6.82 -36.49 16.65
C LYS A 65 7.08 -37.74 17.45
N LEU A 66 6.04 -38.52 17.67
CA LEU A 66 6.09 -39.86 18.21
C LEU A 66 5.75 -40.84 17.09
N GLU A 67 6.67 -41.76 16.78
CA GLU A 67 6.48 -42.77 15.75
C GLU A 67 6.49 -44.16 16.38
N TYR A 68 5.41 -44.93 16.21
CA TYR A 68 5.34 -46.33 16.56
C TYR A 68 5.35 -47.17 15.27
N THR A 69 6.36 -48.02 15.12
CA THR A 69 6.53 -48.93 13.98
C THR A 69 6.53 -50.37 14.52
N PRO A 70 5.50 -51.17 14.22
CA PRO A 70 5.41 -52.55 14.69
C PRO A 70 6.32 -53.50 13.90
N THR A 71 6.27 -54.80 14.22
CA THR A 71 7.03 -55.85 13.51
C THR A 71 6.34 -56.25 12.20
N GLU A 72 7.06 -56.92 11.28
CA GLU A 72 6.61 -57.15 9.89
C GLU A 72 5.26 -57.86 9.74
N ASP A 73 4.81 -58.63 10.74
CA ASP A 73 3.56 -59.40 10.72
C ASP A 73 2.32 -58.64 11.24
N ASP A 74 2.45 -57.39 11.65
CA ASP A 74 1.35 -56.62 12.23
C ASP A 74 0.48 -55.92 11.16
N ILE A 75 -0.84 -55.88 11.37
CA ILE A 75 -1.79 -55.13 10.54
C ILE A 75 -1.50 -53.63 10.61
N ILE A 76 -1.14 -53.14 11.79
CA ILE A 76 -0.70 -51.75 11.98
C ILE A 76 0.72 -51.65 11.43
N ARG A 77 0.96 -50.74 10.49
CA ARG A 77 2.31 -50.47 9.96
C ARG A 77 2.95 -49.27 10.62
N LYS A 78 2.15 -48.24 10.91
CA LYS A 78 2.67 -47.00 11.49
C LYS A 78 1.60 -46.26 12.29
N ILE A 79 1.97 -45.75 13.45
CA ILE A 79 1.21 -44.71 14.16
C ILE A 79 2.14 -43.53 14.40
N GLU A 80 1.75 -42.34 13.94
CA GLU A 80 2.48 -41.10 14.13
C GLU A 80 1.60 -40.12 14.93
N VAL A 81 2.16 -39.51 15.97
CA VAL A 81 1.48 -38.49 16.80
C VAL A 81 2.32 -37.23 16.88
N GLY A 82 1.68 -36.06 16.78
CA GLY A 82 2.32 -34.76 16.73
C GLY A 82 2.49 -34.28 15.29
N ASN A 83 3.68 -33.86 14.88
CA ASN A 83 3.94 -33.42 13.50
C ASN A 83 3.87 -34.60 12.53
N VAL A 84 2.86 -34.58 11.66
CA VAL A 84 2.56 -35.61 10.67
C VAL A 84 2.38 -34.99 9.29
N SER A 85 2.50 -35.80 8.26
CA SER A 85 2.24 -35.41 6.87
C SER A 85 1.38 -36.45 6.16
N MET A 86 0.56 -35.98 5.23
CA MET A 86 -0.31 -36.80 4.40
C MET A 86 -0.11 -36.40 2.93
N PRO A 87 1.02 -36.78 2.30
CA PRO A 87 1.18 -36.62 0.86
C PRO A 87 0.08 -37.42 0.15
N SER A 88 -0.58 -36.79 -0.82
CA SER A 88 -1.57 -37.45 -1.66
C SER A 88 -0.89 -38.08 -2.87
N ARG A 89 -1.33 -39.28 -3.26
CA ARG A 89 -0.91 -39.92 -4.52
C ARG A 89 -1.68 -39.40 -5.74
N ASN A 90 -2.80 -38.71 -5.50
CA ASN A 90 -3.68 -38.10 -6.49
C ASN A 90 -3.31 -36.62 -6.64
N SER A 91 -2.85 -36.20 -7.82
CA SER A 91 -2.45 -34.81 -8.08
C SER A 91 -3.61 -33.82 -8.06
N LEU A 92 -4.84 -34.28 -8.30
CA LEU A 92 -6.06 -33.46 -8.21
C LEU A 92 -6.51 -33.22 -6.76
N VAL A 93 -5.95 -33.95 -5.80
CA VAL A 93 -6.27 -33.81 -4.38
C VAL A 93 -4.99 -33.47 -3.62
N THR A 94 -4.79 -32.19 -3.32
CA THR A 94 -3.57 -31.73 -2.66
C THR A 94 -3.50 -32.25 -1.22
N GLY A 95 -2.50 -33.08 -0.93
CA GLY A 95 -2.20 -33.50 0.44
C GLY A 95 -1.55 -32.38 1.24
N ALA A 96 -1.59 -32.47 2.57
CA ALA A 96 -0.97 -31.49 3.46
C ALA A 96 0.31 -32.05 4.12
N GLN A 97 1.38 -31.26 4.15
CA GLN A 97 2.68 -31.70 4.68
C GLN A 97 2.90 -31.28 6.13
N ASN A 98 2.37 -30.14 6.56
CA ASN A 98 2.57 -29.62 7.91
C ASN A 98 1.30 -29.69 8.76
N LEU A 99 1.08 -30.87 9.36
CA LEU A 99 -0.07 -31.16 10.19
C LEU A 99 0.36 -31.50 11.62
N PHE A 100 -0.45 -31.15 12.61
CA PHE A 100 -0.25 -31.58 14.00
C PHE A 100 -1.44 -32.44 14.45
N GLY A 101 -1.23 -33.73 14.65
CA GLY A 101 -2.32 -34.65 14.98
C GLY A 101 -1.88 -36.11 15.06
N VAL A 102 -2.78 -37.01 14.68
CA VAL A 102 -2.57 -38.46 14.69
C VAL A 102 -2.73 -38.99 13.26
N LYS A 103 -1.78 -39.80 12.82
CA LYS A 103 -1.83 -40.54 11.56
C LYS A 103 -1.59 -42.01 11.82
N THR A 104 -2.35 -42.85 11.14
CA THR A 104 -2.29 -44.30 11.27
C THR A 104 -2.24 -44.94 9.89
N GLU A 105 -1.33 -45.89 9.69
CA GLU A 105 -1.20 -46.68 8.47
C GLU A 105 -1.46 -48.15 8.79
N LEU A 106 -2.42 -48.75 8.09
CA LEU A 106 -2.85 -50.13 8.24
C LEU A 106 -2.62 -50.88 6.93
N GLN A 107 -2.08 -52.10 6.99
CA GLN A 107 -1.87 -52.96 5.83
C GLN A 107 -2.69 -54.25 5.97
N PHE A 108 -3.64 -54.43 5.04
CA PHE A 108 -4.44 -55.63 4.90
C PHE A 108 -4.03 -56.35 3.60
N GLY A 109 -3.03 -57.22 3.68
CA GLY A 109 -2.48 -57.91 2.51
C GLY A 109 -1.88 -56.93 1.50
N LYS A 110 -2.53 -56.74 0.34
CA LYS A 110 -2.11 -55.77 -0.70
C LYS A 110 -2.86 -54.42 -0.63
N THR A 111 -3.69 -54.23 0.40
CA THR A 111 -4.42 -52.97 0.64
C THR A 111 -3.75 -52.20 1.77
N THR A 112 -3.36 -50.96 1.53
CA THR A 112 -2.92 -50.00 2.54
C THR A 112 -4.05 -49.01 2.82
N VAL A 113 -4.41 -48.82 4.08
CA VAL A 113 -5.37 -47.81 4.53
C VAL A 113 -4.64 -46.83 5.44
N THR A 114 -4.59 -45.57 5.03
CA THR A 114 -3.96 -44.49 5.81
C THR A 114 -5.04 -43.54 6.30
N GLY A 115 -5.18 -43.39 7.61
CA GLY A 115 -6.10 -42.45 8.25
C GLY A 115 -5.34 -41.31 8.93
N ILE A 116 -5.90 -40.12 8.91
CA ILE A 116 -5.34 -38.94 9.58
C ILE A 116 -6.42 -38.09 10.22
N PHE A 117 -6.16 -37.63 11.43
CA PHE A 117 -6.94 -36.62 12.14
C PHE A 117 -5.96 -35.60 12.71
N SER A 118 -6.02 -34.37 12.23
CA SER A 118 -4.99 -33.38 12.55
C SER A 118 -5.49 -31.95 12.46
N GLN A 119 -4.69 -31.03 12.98
CA GLN A 119 -4.82 -29.61 12.73
C GLN A 119 -3.79 -29.20 11.68
N GLN A 120 -4.24 -28.59 10.58
CA GLN A 120 -3.36 -28.01 9.59
C GLN A 120 -2.80 -26.67 10.10
N ARG A 121 -1.48 -26.50 9.98
CA ARG A 121 -0.75 -25.30 10.44
C ARG A 121 -0.21 -24.45 9.29
N SER A 122 -0.68 -24.72 8.08
CA SER A 122 -0.17 -24.17 6.83
C SER A 122 -1.29 -23.64 5.93
N GLN A 123 -0.91 -22.79 4.99
CA GLN A 123 -1.76 -22.28 3.91
C GLN A 123 -1.03 -22.34 2.58
N THR A 124 -1.71 -22.80 1.54
CA THR A 124 -1.17 -22.72 0.19
C THR A 124 -1.21 -21.28 -0.32
N ARG A 125 -0.09 -20.78 -0.81
CA ARG A 125 0.04 -19.50 -1.52
C ARG A 125 0.44 -19.80 -2.96
N SER A 126 -0.23 -19.14 -3.91
CA SER A 126 0.13 -19.19 -5.34
C SER A 126 0.77 -17.87 -5.73
N VAL A 127 1.83 -17.92 -6.53
CA VAL A 127 2.52 -16.78 -7.13
C VAL A 127 2.62 -17.02 -8.63
N ALA A 128 2.19 -16.05 -9.42
CA ALA A 128 2.33 -16.07 -10.87
C ALA A 128 3.57 -15.26 -11.30
N ALA A 129 4.27 -15.75 -12.31
CA ALA A 129 5.48 -15.14 -12.84
C ALA A 129 5.58 -15.35 -14.35
N GLN A 130 6.28 -14.45 -15.05
CA GLN A 130 6.52 -14.57 -16.49
C GLN A 130 7.93 -14.07 -16.82
N GLY A 131 8.67 -14.83 -17.61
CA GLY A 131 10.06 -14.49 -17.96
C GLY A 131 11.03 -14.50 -16.77
N GLY A 132 10.72 -15.24 -15.71
CA GLY A 132 11.59 -15.40 -14.54
C GLY A 132 11.46 -14.31 -13.46
N SER A 133 10.52 -13.37 -13.58
CA SER A 133 10.18 -12.37 -12.56
C SER A 133 8.67 -12.38 -12.26
N ILE A 134 8.29 -11.87 -11.09
CA ILE A 134 6.89 -11.75 -10.67
C ILE A 134 6.19 -10.65 -11.47
N LEU A 135 4.97 -10.96 -11.91
CA LEU A 135 4.02 -9.94 -12.35
C LEU A 135 3.20 -9.51 -11.15
N ASN A 136 3.38 -8.28 -10.70
CA ASN A 136 2.56 -7.69 -9.64
C ASN A 136 1.38 -6.99 -10.30
N GLU A 137 0.17 -7.49 -10.07
CA GLU A 137 -1.06 -6.86 -10.55
C GLU A 137 -1.43 -5.66 -9.67
N PHE A 138 -2.01 -4.65 -10.28
CA PHE A 138 -2.61 -3.51 -9.59
C PHE A 138 -3.98 -3.19 -10.18
N ASP A 139 -4.88 -2.71 -9.32
CA ASP A 139 -6.24 -2.34 -9.68
C ASP A 139 -6.75 -1.28 -8.70
N PHE A 140 -7.01 -0.08 -9.19
CA PHE A 140 -7.53 1.02 -8.39
C PHE A 140 -8.35 1.99 -9.24
N LYS A 141 -9.16 2.82 -8.57
CA LYS A 141 -10.01 3.82 -9.24
C LYS A 141 -9.26 5.11 -9.54
N ALA A 142 -9.76 5.90 -10.49
CA ALA A 142 -9.23 7.22 -10.81
C ALA A 142 -9.30 8.21 -9.63
N SER A 143 -10.24 8.03 -8.69
CA SER A 143 -10.27 8.81 -7.46
C SER A 143 -9.05 8.60 -6.55
N ASN A 144 -8.29 7.52 -6.74
CA ASN A 144 -7.13 7.16 -5.93
C ASN A 144 -5.81 7.73 -6.49
N TYR A 145 -5.81 9.00 -6.93
CA TYR A 145 -4.59 9.75 -7.26
C TYR A 145 -3.68 9.90 -6.03
N ASP A 146 -2.41 10.27 -6.19
CA ASP A 146 -1.45 10.46 -5.09
C ASP A 146 -1.55 11.88 -4.49
N PRO A 147 -2.30 12.10 -3.38
CA PRO A 147 -2.55 13.45 -2.87
C PRO A 147 -1.34 14.01 -2.11
N ASN A 148 -1.27 15.34 -2.02
CA ASN A 148 -0.35 16.06 -1.14
C ASN A 148 1.15 15.77 -1.39
N ARG A 149 1.51 15.39 -2.61
CA ARG A 149 2.89 15.03 -2.98
C ARG A 149 3.41 15.79 -4.20
N HIS A 150 2.56 16.02 -5.19
CA HIS A 150 2.92 16.58 -6.49
C HIS A 150 2.32 17.98 -6.64
N PHE A 151 3.16 18.96 -6.95
CA PHE A 151 2.73 20.36 -7.02
C PHE A 151 3.37 21.08 -8.21
N PHE A 152 2.56 21.79 -8.98
CA PHE A 152 3.04 22.81 -9.90
C PHE A 152 3.64 23.98 -9.10
N LEU A 153 4.66 24.63 -9.66
CA LEU A 153 5.33 25.75 -8.98
C LEU A 153 4.58 27.08 -9.13
N ALA A 154 3.71 27.20 -10.12
CA ALA A 154 2.86 28.37 -10.41
C ALA A 154 1.70 27.97 -11.34
N GLN A 155 0.66 28.79 -11.41
CA GLN A 155 -0.49 28.50 -12.27
C GLN A 155 -0.10 28.53 -13.75
N ALA A 156 0.78 29.45 -14.13
CA ALA A 156 1.33 29.51 -15.49
C ALA A 156 1.93 28.18 -15.98
N PHE A 157 2.55 27.38 -15.09
CA PHE A 157 3.07 26.04 -15.44
C PHE A 157 1.96 25.03 -15.61
N ARG A 158 0.97 25.06 -14.71
CA ARG A 158 -0.24 24.25 -14.80
C ARG A 158 -0.94 24.51 -16.12
N ASP A 159 -1.29 25.75 -16.42
CA ASP A 159 -2.10 26.13 -17.58
C ASP A 159 -1.39 25.81 -18.92
N LYS A 160 -0.06 25.80 -18.93
CA LYS A 160 0.75 25.42 -20.11
C LYS A 160 1.02 23.92 -20.20
N TYR A 161 0.76 23.12 -19.17
CA TYR A 161 1.14 21.70 -19.11
C TYR A 161 0.59 20.87 -20.28
N ASN A 162 -0.72 20.98 -20.56
CA ASN A 162 -1.38 20.24 -21.65
C ASN A 162 -0.76 20.54 -23.03
N ASN A 163 -0.43 21.82 -23.26
CA ASN A 163 0.15 22.32 -24.50
C ASN A 163 1.63 21.94 -24.62
N ALA A 164 2.37 21.98 -23.51
CA ALA A 164 3.76 21.55 -23.45
C ALA A 164 3.92 20.05 -23.80
N LEU A 165 2.89 19.24 -23.52
CA LEU A 165 2.88 17.81 -23.80
C LEU A 165 2.04 17.43 -25.04
N ILE A 166 1.71 18.37 -25.93
CA ILE A 166 0.89 18.03 -27.11
C ILE A 166 1.54 16.98 -28.02
N ASN A 167 2.87 17.05 -28.16
CA ASN A 167 3.69 16.18 -29.02
C ASN A 167 4.74 15.39 -28.21
N PHE A 168 4.40 14.93 -26.99
CA PHE A 168 5.32 14.08 -26.22
C PHE A 168 5.75 12.87 -27.10
N PRO A 169 7.03 12.43 -27.06
CA PRO A 169 8.01 12.62 -26.00
C PRO A 169 8.77 13.97 -26.01
N LEU A 170 8.59 14.80 -27.05
CA LEU A 170 9.18 16.14 -27.07
C LEU A 170 8.35 17.10 -26.21
N ILE A 171 8.98 17.71 -25.20
CA ILE A 171 8.36 18.75 -24.37
C ILE A 171 8.45 20.09 -25.11
N ASN A 172 7.30 20.65 -25.48
CA ASN A 172 7.17 21.94 -26.14
C ASN A 172 7.18 23.10 -25.12
N SER A 173 8.29 23.26 -24.41
CA SER A 173 8.52 24.33 -23.43
C SER A 173 9.93 24.87 -23.59
N SER A 174 10.09 26.19 -23.67
CA SER A 174 11.40 26.85 -23.60
C SER A 174 11.86 27.10 -22.17
N ILE A 175 11.02 26.80 -21.18
CA ILE A 175 11.30 27.08 -19.78
C ILE A 175 12.26 26.03 -19.22
N ASN A 176 13.24 26.48 -18.45
CA ASN A 176 14.11 25.63 -17.66
C ASN A 176 14.35 26.24 -16.28
N ILE A 177 13.92 25.57 -15.22
CA ILE A 177 14.15 25.98 -13.83
C ILE A 177 15.61 25.69 -13.46
N THR A 178 16.34 26.74 -13.09
CA THR A 178 17.77 26.70 -12.79
C THR A 178 18.07 26.58 -11.31
N ARG A 179 17.18 27.08 -10.45
CA ARG A 179 17.36 27.09 -9.00
C ARG A 179 16.02 27.00 -8.28
N VAL A 180 15.97 26.26 -7.17
CA VAL A 180 14.77 26.10 -6.34
C VAL A 180 15.12 25.97 -4.86
N GLU A 181 14.33 26.59 -3.99
CA GLU A 181 14.34 26.44 -2.53
C GLU A 181 12.91 26.20 -2.04
N ILE A 182 12.67 25.02 -1.46
CA ILE A 182 11.35 24.63 -0.95
C ILE A 182 11.38 24.63 0.57
N TRP A 183 10.33 25.14 1.18
CA TRP A 183 10.18 25.28 2.62
C TRP A 183 8.93 24.55 3.12
N ILE A 184 9.06 23.89 4.27
CA ILE A 184 7.99 23.13 4.92
C ILE A 184 7.88 23.48 6.42
N THR A 185 6.70 23.27 6.99
CA THR A 185 6.45 23.29 8.44
C THR A 185 7.43 22.41 9.22
N ASN A 186 7.99 22.96 10.31
CA ASN A 186 8.94 22.28 11.17
C ASN A 186 8.25 21.60 12.37
N ARG A 187 7.93 20.31 12.23
CA ARG A 187 7.30 19.53 13.31
C ARG A 187 8.26 19.04 14.39
N ASN A 188 9.54 18.90 14.06
CA ASN A 188 10.55 18.28 14.92
C ASN A 188 11.36 19.30 15.73
N ALA A 189 10.93 20.57 15.75
CA ALA A 189 11.61 21.68 16.43
C ALA A 189 13.12 21.75 16.09
N THR A 190 13.48 21.50 14.83
CA THR A 190 14.87 21.64 14.37
C THR A 190 15.27 23.10 14.41
N THR A 191 16.50 23.42 14.83
CA THR A 191 16.97 24.81 14.97
C THR A 191 18.08 25.19 13.99
N VAL A 192 18.54 24.23 13.19
CA VAL A 192 19.64 24.42 12.22
C VAL A 192 19.07 24.58 10.82
N GLY A 193 19.53 25.60 10.09
CA GLY A 193 19.14 25.83 8.69
C GLY A 193 17.68 26.26 8.51
N THR A 194 17.05 26.80 9.56
CA THR A 194 15.67 27.25 9.53
C THR A 194 15.54 28.73 9.18
N ARG A 195 14.38 29.12 8.63
CA ARG A 195 14.05 30.53 8.34
C ARG A 195 12.61 30.85 8.68
N ASN A 196 12.36 32.11 9.00
CA ASN A 196 11.01 32.64 9.00
C ASN A 196 10.62 32.98 7.56
N ILE A 197 9.41 32.56 7.17
CA ILE A 197 8.89 32.80 5.83
C ILE A 197 7.47 33.37 5.91
N VAL A 198 7.15 34.24 4.95
CA VAL A 198 5.80 34.66 4.62
C VAL A 198 5.51 34.17 3.21
N ALA A 199 4.58 33.24 3.09
CA ALA A 199 4.24 32.57 1.85
C ALA A 199 2.91 33.11 1.32
N PHE A 200 2.87 33.58 0.08
CA PHE A 200 1.66 34.14 -0.56
C PHE A 200 1.14 33.21 -1.67
N SER A 201 -0.18 33.01 -1.75
CA SER A 201 -0.79 32.23 -2.84
C SER A 201 -0.56 32.88 -4.20
N ASP A 202 -0.82 34.18 -4.26
CA ASP A 202 -0.93 34.93 -5.51
C ASP A 202 0.42 35.52 -5.94
N LEU A 203 1.51 35.23 -5.22
CA LEU A 203 2.83 35.74 -5.59
C LEU A 203 3.21 35.28 -7.00
N ALA A 204 3.67 36.24 -7.80
CA ALA A 204 4.20 36.03 -9.13
C ALA A 204 3.18 35.48 -10.15
N GLU A 205 1.91 35.82 -10.00
CA GLU A 205 0.83 35.52 -10.96
C GLU A 205 0.30 36.83 -11.57
N ASN A 206 0.17 36.92 -12.89
CA ASN A 206 -0.44 38.08 -13.55
C ASN A 206 -1.82 37.82 -14.20
N ASP A 207 -2.26 36.55 -14.32
CA ASP A 207 -3.59 36.25 -14.84
C ASP A 207 -4.64 36.52 -13.75
N PRO A 208 -5.62 37.44 -13.98
CA PRO A 208 -6.67 37.72 -13.01
C PRO A 208 -7.50 36.49 -12.59
N ASN A 209 -7.59 35.45 -13.42
CA ASN A 209 -8.31 34.21 -13.08
C ASN A 209 -7.54 33.35 -12.07
N ASN A 210 -6.24 33.56 -11.95
CA ASN A 210 -5.31 32.83 -11.09
C ASN A 210 -5.06 33.54 -9.75
N ILE A 211 -5.64 34.74 -9.55
CA ILE A 211 -5.55 35.53 -8.33
C ILE A 211 -6.75 35.22 -7.43
N GLY A 212 -6.50 35.06 -6.13
CA GLY A 212 -7.53 34.82 -5.13
C GLY A 212 -8.44 36.04 -4.88
N PRO A 213 -9.29 35.99 -3.84
CA PRO A 213 -10.20 37.09 -3.50
C PRO A 213 -9.49 38.31 -2.86
N ALA A 214 -8.16 38.30 -2.77
CA ALA A 214 -7.38 39.41 -2.25
C ALA A 214 -7.32 40.57 -3.25
N ASN A 215 -7.04 41.79 -2.76
CA ASN A 215 -6.88 42.98 -3.58
C ASN A 215 -5.45 43.03 -4.17
N VAL A 216 -5.06 42.00 -4.92
CA VAL A 216 -3.78 41.94 -5.66
C VAL A 216 -4.02 42.47 -7.07
N ILE A 217 -3.17 43.39 -7.52
CA ILE A 217 -3.28 44.01 -8.83
C ILE A 217 -2.23 43.38 -9.77
N PRO A 218 -2.66 42.68 -10.84
CA PRO A 218 -1.73 42.11 -11.81
C PRO A 218 -1.10 43.17 -12.70
N ASN A 219 0.18 42.97 -13.03
CA ASN A 219 0.94 43.75 -13.99
C ASN A 219 0.96 43.03 -15.35
N LEU A 220 -0.07 43.26 -16.17
CA LEU A 220 -0.28 42.55 -17.45
C LEU A 220 0.84 42.71 -18.51
N GLY A 221 1.79 43.62 -18.28
CA GLY A 221 2.97 43.82 -19.16
C GLY A 221 4.21 43.02 -18.76
N GLU A 222 4.21 42.42 -17.56
CA GLU A 222 5.34 41.68 -17.01
C GLU A 222 5.21 40.18 -17.28
N GLN A 223 6.35 39.47 -17.25
CA GLN A 223 6.40 38.04 -17.53
C GLN A 223 5.65 37.23 -16.46
N ASP A 224 4.91 36.20 -16.88
CA ASP A 224 4.24 35.26 -15.99
C ASP A 224 4.87 33.86 -16.05
N PRO A 225 5.37 33.30 -14.93
CA PRO A 225 5.45 33.90 -13.60
C PRO A 225 6.72 34.77 -13.41
N SER A 226 6.66 35.84 -12.61
CA SER A 226 7.82 36.61 -12.14
C SER A 226 7.47 37.43 -10.90
N ASN A 227 8.43 37.83 -10.07
CA ASN A 227 8.13 38.70 -8.91
C ASN A 227 7.38 39.96 -9.32
N GLU A 228 7.72 40.53 -10.48
CA GLU A 228 7.15 41.73 -11.04
C GLU A 228 5.73 41.54 -11.64
N ALA A 229 5.24 40.30 -11.71
CA ALA A 229 3.94 39.94 -12.29
C ALA A 229 2.73 40.62 -11.60
N ASN A 230 2.87 41.06 -10.35
CA ASN A 230 1.84 41.81 -9.63
C ASN A 230 2.43 42.73 -8.56
N ASP A 231 1.56 43.51 -7.91
CA ASP A 231 1.90 44.52 -6.90
C ASP A 231 2.41 43.94 -5.56
N LEU A 232 2.46 42.62 -5.37
CA LEU A 232 3.08 42.01 -4.19
C LEU A 232 4.60 42.20 -4.15
N VAL A 233 5.23 42.52 -5.28
CA VAL A 233 6.65 42.88 -5.33
C VAL A 233 6.99 44.08 -4.43
N ASP A 234 6.05 45.01 -4.24
CA ASP A 234 6.25 46.21 -3.42
C ASP A 234 6.42 45.85 -1.92
N LEU A 235 5.91 44.70 -1.51
CA LEU A 235 6.09 44.17 -0.16
C LEU A 235 7.52 43.66 0.08
N MET A 236 8.27 43.31 -0.97
CA MET A 236 9.63 42.76 -0.87
C MET A 236 10.70 43.83 -0.59
N THR A 237 10.32 45.03 -0.20
CA THR A 237 11.27 46.08 0.16
C THR A 237 12.11 45.70 1.41
N LEU A 238 13.43 45.91 1.32
CA LEU A 238 14.33 45.70 2.46
C LEU A 238 14.00 46.70 3.58
N GLY A 239 13.87 46.20 4.82
CA GLY A 239 13.46 46.99 5.97
C GLY A 239 11.95 47.30 6.06
N GLY A 240 11.13 46.78 5.14
CA GLY A 240 9.68 46.93 5.18
C GLY A 240 8.99 46.12 6.30
N PRO A 241 7.71 46.40 6.58
CA PRO A 241 6.96 45.75 7.67
C PRO A 241 6.74 44.24 7.45
N ILE A 242 6.91 43.71 6.23
CA ILE A 242 6.81 42.26 5.99
C ILE A 242 7.96 41.46 6.60
N ARG A 243 9.10 42.13 6.86
CA ARG A 243 10.34 41.50 7.34
C ARG A 243 10.27 41.03 8.78
N ASN A 244 9.39 41.64 9.58
CA ASN A 244 9.16 41.22 10.96
C ASN A 244 7.80 40.54 11.08
N ILE A 245 7.80 39.34 11.65
CA ILE A 245 6.62 38.49 11.80
C ILE A 245 5.47 39.19 12.54
N SER A 246 5.77 40.04 13.52
CA SER A 246 4.76 40.74 14.31
C SER A 246 4.05 41.85 13.54
N THR A 247 4.64 42.32 12.44
CA THR A 247 4.11 43.40 11.60
C THR A 247 3.56 42.92 10.25
N VAL A 248 3.57 41.61 9.98
CA VAL A 248 3.06 41.04 8.72
C VAL A 248 1.59 41.41 8.50
N ALA A 249 0.74 41.27 9.51
CA ALA A 249 -0.68 41.63 9.39
C ALA A 249 -0.89 43.12 9.03
N GLN A 250 -0.02 44.01 9.53
CA GLN A 250 -0.06 45.43 9.18
C GLN A 250 0.37 45.67 7.72
N ALA A 251 1.40 44.96 7.24
CA ALA A 251 1.87 45.04 5.87
C ALA A 251 0.80 44.59 4.85
N LEU A 252 -0.02 43.61 5.23
CA LEU A 252 -1.01 42.98 4.35
C LEU A 252 -2.41 43.59 4.43
N ALA A 253 -2.65 44.50 5.38
CA ALA A 253 -3.94 45.17 5.52
C ALA A 253 -4.45 45.86 4.23
N PRO A 254 -3.60 46.52 3.40
CA PRO A 254 -4.06 47.13 2.14
C PRO A 254 -4.60 46.12 1.12
N PHE A 255 -4.10 44.88 1.14
CA PHE A 255 -4.45 43.82 0.21
C PHE A 255 -5.70 43.02 0.64
N ASN A 256 -6.27 43.31 1.83
CA ASN A 256 -7.41 42.58 2.39
C ASN A 256 -7.19 41.04 2.45
N MET A 257 -5.94 40.65 2.72
CA MET A 257 -5.54 39.24 2.78
C MET A 257 -5.90 38.59 4.12
N ALA A 258 -6.31 37.33 4.07
CA ALA A 258 -6.60 36.48 5.22
C ALA A 258 -5.57 35.35 5.35
N GLN A 259 -5.08 35.13 6.57
CA GLN A 259 -4.16 34.03 6.85
C GLN A 259 -4.83 32.68 6.62
N GLY A 260 -4.12 31.74 6.01
CA GLY A 260 -4.59 30.41 5.63
C GLY A 260 -5.40 30.38 4.33
N ARG A 261 -5.88 31.53 3.83
CA ARG A 261 -6.51 31.64 2.50
C ARG A 261 -5.55 32.22 1.47
N ASP A 262 -4.98 33.39 1.76
CA ASP A 262 -4.18 34.17 0.80
C ASP A 262 -2.69 34.17 1.16
N TYR A 263 -2.36 33.97 2.44
CA TYR A 263 -0.98 33.86 2.91
C TYR A 263 -0.84 32.99 4.15
N THR A 264 0.37 32.50 4.39
CA THR A 264 0.73 31.78 5.61
C THR A 264 2.06 32.30 6.15
N ILE A 265 2.18 32.29 7.47
CA ILE A 265 3.42 32.59 8.17
C ILE A 265 3.96 31.31 8.78
N LEU A 266 5.24 31.00 8.55
CA LEU A 266 5.93 29.92 9.24
C LEU A 266 7.17 30.46 9.94
N GLU A 267 7.24 30.20 11.25
CA GLU A 267 8.45 30.35 12.03
C GLU A 267 9.32 29.10 11.92
N ASN A 268 10.63 29.29 11.79
CA ASN A 268 11.59 28.20 11.72
C ASN A 268 11.27 27.12 10.66
N ALA A 269 10.77 27.53 9.49
CA ALA A 269 10.54 26.61 8.37
C ALA A 269 11.83 25.89 7.97
N ILE A 270 11.70 24.61 7.59
CA ILE A 270 12.83 23.79 7.16
C ILE A 270 12.95 23.85 5.64
N LYS A 271 14.17 24.04 5.15
CA LYS A 271 14.50 23.93 3.72
C LYS A 271 14.63 22.46 3.32
N LEU A 272 13.93 22.05 2.27
CA LEU A 272 14.07 20.72 1.68
C LEU A 272 15.27 20.64 0.75
N VAL A 273 15.87 19.45 0.65
CA VAL A 273 17.03 19.16 -0.18
C VAL A 273 16.62 18.39 -1.44
N GLN A 274 16.94 18.94 -2.61
CA GLN A 274 16.66 18.29 -3.89
C GLN A 274 17.43 16.96 -4.01
N GLY A 275 16.76 15.91 -4.52
CA GLY A 275 17.29 14.56 -4.62
C GLY A 275 17.18 13.72 -3.34
N VAL A 276 16.96 14.34 -2.18
CA VAL A 276 16.76 13.66 -0.89
C VAL A 276 15.31 13.76 -0.43
N ASP A 277 14.76 14.97 -0.43
CA ASP A 277 13.40 15.25 0.04
C ASP A 277 12.39 15.38 -1.11
N PHE A 278 12.86 15.80 -2.30
CA PHE A 278 12.01 16.01 -3.47
C PHE A 278 12.77 15.85 -4.80
N THR A 279 12.04 15.63 -5.88
CA THR A 279 12.50 15.69 -7.27
C THR A 279 11.71 16.76 -8.03
N MET A 280 12.22 17.20 -9.19
CA MET A 280 11.62 18.30 -9.95
C MET A 280 11.73 18.04 -11.45
N ASN A 281 10.67 18.37 -12.20
CA ASN A 281 10.72 18.47 -13.64
C ASN A 281 10.94 19.94 -14.04
N ALA A 282 12.15 20.28 -14.48
CA ALA A 282 12.56 21.65 -14.74
C ALA A 282 11.85 22.30 -15.95
N GLN A 283 11.36 21.50 -16.89
CA GLN A 283 10.72 21.99 -18.13
C GLN A 283 9.21 22.16 -18.00
N LEU A 284 8.57 21.29 -17.21
CA LEU A 284 7.13 21.29 -16.95
C LEU A 284 6.75 22.06 -15.68
N GLY A 285 7.72 22.40 -14.83
CA GLY A 285 7.50 23.30 -13.70
C GLY A 285 6.71 22.70 -12.54
N PHE A 286 7.01 21.46 -12.17
CA PHE A 286 6.43 20.81 -10.99
C PHE A 286 7.45 20.04 -10.16
N ILE A 287 7.09 19.79 -8.92
CA ILE A 287 7.87 19.06 -7.92
C ILE A 287 7.13 17.82 -7.45
N THR A 288 7.90 16.80 -7.08
CA THR A 288 7.40 15.56 -6.48
C THR A 288 8.14 15.34 -5.17
N LEU A 289 7.42 15.37 -4.05
CA LEU A 289 7.98 15.12 -2.73
C LEU A 289 8.21 13.62 -2.52
N ASN A 290 9.29 13.25 -1.82
CA ASN A 290 9.57 11.86 -1.47
C ASN A 290 8.67 11.34 -0.33
N ARG A 291 8.06 12.24 0.43
CA ARG A 291 7.02 11.95 1.42
C ARG A 291 5.77 12.78 1.15
N ARG A 292 4.59 12.21 1.42
CA ARG A 292 3.34 12.98 1.43
C ARG A 292 3.37 14.01 2.56
N LEU A 293 2.81 15.17 2.29
CA LEU A 293 2.57 16.18 3.33
C LEU A 293 1.42 15.74 4.23
N ALA A 294 1.52 16.03 5.52
CA ALA A 294 0.38 15.93 6.41
C ALA A 294 -0.65 17.02 6.07
N GLU A 295 -1.91 16.82 6.44
CA GLU A 295 -2.99 17.73 6.03
C GLU A 295 -2.74 19.19 6.42
N SER A 296 -2.17 19.41 7.62
CA SER A 296 -1.83 20.73 8.17
C SER A 296 -0.41 21.23 7.85
N ASP A 297 0.34 20.53 7.00
CA ASP A 297 1.64 21.02 6.56
C ASP A 297 1.49 22.09 5.49
N VAL A 298 2.33 23.11 5.61
CA VAL A 298 2.45 24.21 4.67
C VAL A 298 3.63 23.93 3.75
N LEU A 299 3.47 24.18 2.46
CA LEU A 299 4.51 24.05 1.46
C LEU A 299 4.68 25.37 0.71
N ALA A 300 5.91 25.88 0.66
CA ALA A 300 6.22 27.11 -0.04
C ALA A 300 7.52 26.98 -0.84
N VAL A 301 7.70 27.84 -1.84
CA VAL A 301 8.82 27.76 -2.79
C VAL A 301 9.33 29.14 -3.18
N ALA A 302 10.64 29.23 -3.40
CA ALA A 302 11.28 30.28 -4.18
C ALA A 302 12.08 29.61 -5.31
N TYR A 303 12.03 30.14 -6.53
CA TYR A 303 12.71 29.54 -7.67
C TYR A 303 13.11 30.57 -8.73
N GLU A 304 14.06 30.18 -9.58
CA GLU A 304 14.48 30.91 -10.77
C GLU A 304 14.36 30.01 -11.98
N TYR A 305 13.90 30.58 -13.08
CA TYR A 305 13.85 29.90 -14.37
C TYR A 305 14.33 30.82 -15.49
N SER A 306 14.77 30.20 -16.58
CA SER A 306 15.05 30.89 -17.84
C SER A 306 14.04 30.47 -18.90
N ASP A 307 13.63 31.42 -19.73
CA ASP A 307 12.82 31.19 -20.94
C ASP A 307 13.68 30.97 -22.20
N GLY A 308 15.01 30.93 -22.02
CA GLY A 308 16.04 30.85 -23.05
C GLY A 308 16.76 32.18 -23.33
N THR A 309 16.18 33.32 -22.94
CA THR A 309 16.76 34.66 -23.16
C THR A 309 16.97 35.41 -21.85
N ASN A 310 15.97 35.39 -20.98
CA ASN A 310 15.95 36.11 -19.71
C ASN A 310 15.91 35.12 -18.55
N VAL A 311 16.16 35.63 -17.34
CA VAL A 311 16.03 34.88 -16.09
C VAL A 311 15.00 35.61 -15.24
N PHE A 312 14.00 34.87 -14.78
CA PHE A 312 12.93 35.37 -13.93
C PHE A 312 13.02 34.70 -12.57
N ARG A 313 12.68 35.47 -11.52
CA ARG A 313 12.73 35.03 -10.13
C ARG A 313 11.35 35.10 -9.51
N ILE A 314 11.03 34.11 -8.69
CA ILE A 314 9.82 34.04 -7.88
C ILE A 314 10.22 33.82 -6.42
N GLY A 315 9.76 34.71 -5.54
CA GLY A 315 10.12 34.75 -4.14
C GLY A 315 11.57 35.19 -3.91
N GLU A 316 12.07 34.88 -2.72
CA GLU A 316 13.40 35.28 -2.25
C GLU A 316 14.21 34.09 -1.77
N PHE A 317 15.50 34.10 -2.10
CA PHE A 317 16.43 33.07 -1.65
C PHE A 317 17.17 33.47 -0.40
N THR A 318 17.64 32.45 0.33
CA THR A 318 18.40 32.61 1.57
C THR A 318 19.72 33.39 1.45
N ASP A 319 20.32 33.46 0.26
CA ASP A 319 21.61 34.08 -0.01
C ASP A 319 21.51 35.46 -0.67
N VAL A 320 20.30 35.94 -0.96
CA VAL A 320 20.09 37.22 -1.66
C VAL A 320 19.52 38.28 -0.70
N GLY A 321 20.41 38.97 0.01
CA GLY A 321 20.12 40.25 0.69
C GLY A 321 19.29 40.18 2.00
N VAL A 322 18.46 39.16 2.21
CA VAL A 322 17.58 39.04 3.40
C VAL A 322 18.22 38.16 4.47
N ILE A 323 18.74 38.79 5.53
CA ILE A 323 19.49 38.11 6.60
C ILE A 323 18.54 37.75 7.75
N ALA A 324 18.71 36.55 8.34
CA ALA A 324 17.93 36.15 9.51
C ALA A 324 18.14 37.15 10.67
N PRO A 325 17.10 37.53 11.43
CA PRO A 325 15.78 36.89 11.56
C PRO A 325 14.70 37.38 10.58
N ASP A 326 15.04 38.23 9.59
CA ASP A 326 14.06 38.79 8.68
C ASP A 326 13.35 37.70 7.86
N ASN A 327 12.05 37.89 7.70
CA ASN A 327 11.18 36.99 6.96
C ASN A 327 11.53 37.00 5.46
N LEU A 328 11.64 35.82 4.86
CA LEU A 328 11.69 35.65 3.41
C LEU A 328 10.26 35.66 2.84
N VAL A 329 10.07 36.36 1.73
CA VAL A 329 8.83 36.29 0.95
C VAL A 329 8.95 35.18 -0.10
N VAL A 330 8.00 34.25 -0.09
CA VAL A 330 8.01 33.07 -0.96
C VAL A 330 6.61 32.79 -1.51
N LYS A 331 6.53 31.95 -2.56
CA LYS A 331 5.23 31.54 -3.12
C LYS A 331 4.68 30.35 -2.35
N LEU A 332 3.40 30.40 -2.01
CA LEU A 332 2.68 29.33 -1.34
C LEU A 332 2.21 28.30 -2.37
N LEU A 333 2.52 27.02 -2.15
CA LEU A 333 2.01 25.90 -2.96
C LEU A 333 0.89 25.15 -2.25
N ARG A 334 0.87 25.19 -0.91
CA ARG A 334 -0.15 24.56 -0.06
C ARG A 334 -0.26 25.26 1.28
N SER A 335 -1.48 25.61 1.68
CA SER A 335 -1.85 26.18 2.98
C SER A 335 -2.15 25.09 4.03
N GLU A 336 -2.09 25.47 5.31
CA GLU A 336 -2.56 24.66 6.45
C GLU A 336 -4.09 24.46 6.47
N ILE A 337 -4.84 25.33 5.77
CA ILE A 337 -6.29 25.21 5.60
C ILE A 337 -6.57 24.85 4.14
N ILE A 338 -7.25 23.73 3.94
CA ILE A 338 -7.68 23.29 2.61
C ILE A 338 -8.94 24.07 2.22
N ASN A 339 -8.86 24.82 1.12
CA ASN A 339 -9.99 25.47 0.48
C ASN A 339 -9.94 25.14 -1.01
N THR A 340 -10.95 24.41 -1.51
CA THR A 340 -10.98 23.98 -2.92
C THR A 340 -11.58 25.02 -3.86
N SER A 341 -12.03 26.17 -3.35
CA SER A 341 -12.66 27.25 -4.14
C SER A 341 -11.68 28.38 -4.51
N ILE A 342 -10.39 28.21 -4.25
CA ILE A 342 -9.34 29.19 -4.56
C ILE A 342 -8.30 28.56 -5.50
N PRO A 343 -7.65 29.35 -6.39
CA PRO A 343 -6.68 28.83 -7.34
C PRO A 343 -5.54 28.04 -6.70
N LEU A 344 -5.15 28.35 -5.45
CA LEU A 344 -4.11 27.60 -4.72
C LEU A 344 -4.34 26.08 -4.72
N TRP A 345 -5.59 25.63 -4.70
CA TRP A 345 -5.95 24.20 -4.74
C TRP A 345 -5.53 23.51 -6.05
N ASP A 346 -5.45 24.28 -7.12
CA ASP A 346 -5.19 23.79 -8.48
C ASP A 346 -3.71 23.53 -8.73
N LEU A 347 -2.82 24.13 -7.91
CA LEU A 347 -1.39 23.82 -7.94
C LEU A 347 -1.08 22.38 -7.53
N MET A 348 -1.94 21.73 -6.74
CA MET A 348 -1.79 20.31 -6.45
C MET A 348 -2.16 19.49 -7.69
N MET A 349 -1.22 18.69 -8.17
CA MET A 349 -1.42 17.79 -9.30
C MET A 349 -2.29 16.61 -8.88
N LYS A 350 -3.34 16.35 -9.66
CA LYS A 350 -4.33 15.28 -9.42
C LYS A 350 -4.36 14.24 -10.55
N ASN A 351 -3.40 14.35 -11.46
CA ASN A 351 -3.17 13.49 -12.62
C ASN A 351 -1.99 12.52 -12.41
N VAL A 352 -1.50 12.38 -11.17
CA VAL A 352 -0.39 11.51 -10.80
C VAL A 352 -0.89 10.39 -9.91
N TYR A 353 -0.49 9.17 -10.21
CA TYR A 353 -0.96 7.96 -9.55
C TYR A 353 0.20 7.11 -9.10
N ALA A 354 0.19 6.75 -7.82
CA ALA A 354 1.14 5.80 -7.26
C ALA A 354 0.65 4.37 -7.48
N ILE A 355 1.47 3.57 -8.15
CA ILE A 355 1.19 2.16 -8.36
C ILE A 355 1.51 1.43 -7.05
N PRO A 356 0.52 0.78 -6.41
CA PRO A 356 0.72 0.17 -5.09
C PRO A 356 1.84 -0.87 -5.11
N GLY A 357 2.82 -0.72 -4.21
CA GLY A 357 3.93 -1.66 -4.06
C GLY A 357 4.98 -1.60 -5.17
N ALA A 358 4.86 -0.67 -6.12
CA ALA A 358 5.77 -0.56 -7.24
C ALA A 358 6.97 0.32 -6.91
N PHE A 359 8.16 -0.18 -7.25
CA PHE A 359 9.43 0.54 -7.19
C PHE A 359 10.32 -0.02 -8.29
N GLN A 360 11.23 0.81 -8.81
CA GLN A 360 12.19 0.42 -9.85
C GLN A 360 11.51 -0.37 -10.98
N LEU A 361 10.50 0.23 -11.59
CA LEU A 361 9.72 -0.39 -12.66
C LEU A 361 10.60 -0.71 -13.86
N GLN A 362 10.37 -1.87 -14.46
CA GLN A 362 10.92 -2.20 -15.77
C GLN A 362 9.92 -1.85 -16.87
N ARG A 363 10.41 -1.31 -17.99
CA ARG A 363 9.59 -1.09 -19.19
C ARG A 363 9.04 -2.43 -19.73
N ASP A 364 9.88 -3.45 -19.77
CA ASP A 364 9.44 -4.79 -20.16
C ASP A 364 8.54 -5.40 -19.08
N GLY A 365 7.40 -5.95 -19.49
CA GLY A 365 6.40 -6.50 -18.57
C GLY A 365 5.59 -5.45 -17.80
N PHE A 366 5.67 -4.17 -18.16
CA PHE A 366 4.71 -3.17 -17.71
C PHE A 366 3.49 -3.15 -18.63
N ARG A 367 2.30 -3.29 -18.04
CA ARG A 367 1.02 -3.06 -18.72
C ARG A 367 0.12 -2.23 -17.82
N LEU A 368 -0.54 -1.27 -18.45
CA LEU A 368 -1.57 -0.45 -17.85
C LEU A 368 -2.74 -0.42 -18.83
N GLU A 369 -3.92 -0.71 -18.31
CA GLU A 369 -5.21 -0.63 -18.95
C GLU A 369 -6.05 0.39 -18.20
N LEU A 370 -6.76 1.20 -18.97
CA LEU A 370 -7.75 2.12 -18.45
C LEU A 370 -9.13 1.61 -18.86
N LEU A 371 -9.99 1.42 -17.86
CA LEU A 371 -11.31 0.83 -18.00
C LEU A 371 -12.35 1.79 -17.42
N TYR A 372 -13.57 1.71 -17.92
CA TYR A 372 -14.73 2.42 -17.41
C TYR A 372 -15.80 1.39 -17.02
N ASN A 373 -16.29 1.47 -15.78
CA ASN A 373 -17.36 0.61 -15.29
C ASN A 373 -18.71 1.06 -15.86
N ASP A 374 -19.24 0.32 -16.84
CA ASP A 374 -20.56 0.55 -17.38
C ASP A 374 -21.63 -0.18 -16.55
N ASP A 375 -22.57 0.57 -15.98
CA ASP A 375 -23.67 0.02 -15.17
C ASP A 375 -24.62 -0.87 -16.00
N SER A 376 -24.67 -0.66 -17.32
CA SER A 376 -25.57 -1.39 -18.21
C SER A 376 -25.08 -2.79 -18.54
N THR A 377 -23.77 -2.98 -18.71
CA THR A 377 -23.14 -4.27 -18.99
C THR A 377 -22.68 -4.98 -17.71
N GLY A 378 -22.41 -4.22 -16.64
CA GLY A 378 -21.87 -4.73 -15.38
C GLY A 378 -20.39 -5.11 -15.45
N GLU A 379 -19.75 -4.92 -16.61
CA GLU A 379 -18.35 -5.29 -16.86
C GLU A 379 -17.53 -4.04 -17.24
N PRO A 380 -16.32 -3.87 -16.70
CA PRO A 380 -15.45 -2.76 -17.09
C PRO A 380 -15.01 -2.90 -18.56
N VAL A 381 -15.18 -1.83 -19.34
CA VAL A 381 -14.79 -1.78 -20.76
C VAL A 381 -13.73 -0.73 -21.00
N ASN A 382 -12.90 -0.89 -22.03
CA ASN A 382 -11.80 0.02 -22.37
C ASN A 382 -12.21 1.15 -23.34
N ILE A 383 -13.49 1.39 -23.53
CA ILE A 383 -14.08 2.43 -24.39
C ILE A 383 -15.26 3.10 -23.67
N LEU A 384 -15.63 4.32 -24.06
CA LEU A 384 -16.87 4.95 -23.57
C LEU A 384 -18.07 4.42 -24.37
N GLN A 385 -18.60 3.28 -23.94
CA GLN A 385 -19.74 2.64 -24.58
C GLN A 385 -20.99 3.53 -24.49
N ASN A 386 -21.77 3.61 -25.57
CA ASN A 386 -22.98 4.45 -25.68
C ASN A 386 -22.74 5.97 -25.67
N SER A 387 -21.49 6.44 -25.80
CA SER A 387 -21.20 7.85 -26.06
C SER A 387 -21.90 8.33 -27.33
N GLN A 388 -22.54 9.49 -27.26
CA GLN A 388 -23.16 10.18 -28.41
C GLN A 388 -22.15 11.02 -29.19
N THR A 389 -20.96 11.25 -28.63
CA THR A 389 -19.86 11.95 -29.29
C THR A 389 -19.33 11.12 -30.48
N PRO A 390 -19.32 11.66 -31.72
CA PRO A 390 -18.89 10.89 -32.88
C PRO A 390 -17.45 10.37 -32.76
N GLY A 391 -17.27 9.06 -32.92
CA GLY A 391 -15.95 8.39 -32.95
C GLY A 391 -15.34 8.07 -31.59
N VAL A 392 -15.88 8.59 -30.48
CA VAL A 392 -15.36 8.33 -29.12
C VAL A 392 -15.60 6.88 -28.68
N ASN A 393 -16.68 6.26 -29.13
CA ASN A 393 -16.99 4.85 -28.88
C ASN A 393 -16.13 3.87 -29.70
N GLU A 394 -15.31 4.35 -30.64
CA GLU A 394 -14.44 3.53 -31.50
C GLU A 394 -12.97 3.56 -31.06
N ILE A 395 -12.60 4.45 -30.13
CA ILE A 395 -11.24 4.64 -29.63
C ILE A 395 -11.10 4.14 -28.19
N THR A 396 -9.92 3.59 -27.86
CA THR A 396 -9.63 3.12 -26.50
C THR A 396 -9.49 4.31 -25.54
N LEU A 397 -9.80 4.09 -24.26
CA LEU A 397 -9.62 5.08 -23.21
C LEU A 397 -8.16 5.52 -23.07
N LEU A 398 -7.20 4.62 -23.32
CA LEU A 398 -5.78 4.97 -23.35
C LEU A 398 -5.49 6.00 -24.45
N ASN A 399 -6.00 5.80 -25.66
CA ASN A 399 -5.81 6.77 -26.75
C ASN A 399 -6.58 8.07 -26.51
N LEU A 400 -7.86 7.98 -26.07
CA LEU A 400 -8.72 9.12 -25.76
C LEU A 400 -8.08 10.05 -24.71
N LEU A 401 -7.54 9.48 -23.63
CA LEU A 401 -6.85 10.22 -22.57
C LEU A 401 -5.35 10.42 -22.82
N ARG A 402 -4.91 10.23 -24.07
CA ARG A 402 -3.57 10.57 -24.54
C ARG A 402 -2.44 9.78 -23.87
N LEU A 403 -2.72 8.58 -23.37
CA LEU A 403 -1.74 7.63 -22.83
C LEU A 403 -1.19 6.65 -23.88
N ASP A 404 -1.79 6.60 -25.07
CA ASP A 404 -1.38 5.74 -26.20
C ASP A 404 -1.42 6.56 -27.51
N ARG A 405 -0.29 7.15 -27.85
CA ARG A 405 -0.04 8.01 -29.02
C ARG A 405 1.28 7.68 -29.73
N LEU A 406 2.07 6.77 -29.17
CA LEU A 406 3.37 6.38 -29.70
C LEU A 406 3.37 4.90 -30.08
N ASP A 407 4.34 4.51 -30.92
CA ASP A 407 4.70 3.10 -31.10
C ASP A 407 5.75 2.67 -30.06
N GLN A 408 6.11 1.38 -30.04
CA GLN A 408 7.15 0.83 -29.16
C GLN A 408 8.53 1.51 -29.28
N ASN A 409 8.80 2.22 -30.39
CA ASN A 409 10.03 2.97 -30.62
C ASN A 409 9.89 4.45 -30.25
N ASN A 410 8.77 4.84 -29.61
CA ASN A 410 8.39 6.21 -29.26
C ASN A 410 8.18 7.13 -30.46
N ASN A 411 7.83 6.59 -31.64
CA ASN A 411 7.41 7.40 -32.78
C ASN A 411 5.91 7.68 -32.74
N VAL A 412 5.49 8.86 -33.18
CA VAL A 412 4.09 9.26 -33.17
C VAL A 412 3.25 8.35 -34.07
N LYS A 413 2.21 7.75 -33.48
CA LYS A 413 1.18 6.97 -34.15
C LYS A 413 -0.19 7.44 -33.62
N PRO A 414 -0.96 8.25 -34.38
CA PRO A 414 -2.16 8.91 -33.87
C PRO A 414 -3.22 7.98 -33.28
N GLU A 415 -3.41 6.79 -33.84
CA GLU A 415 -4.36 5.79 -33.35
C GLU A 415 -3.80 4.93 -32.20
N GLY A 416 -2.55 5.17 -31.79
CA GLY A 416 -1.85 4.36 -30.80
C GLY A 416 -1.45 2.97 -31.30
N ASP A 417 -0.70 2.23 -30.50
CA ASP A 417 -0.40 0.82 -30.73
C ASP A 417 -1.18 -0.15 -29.83
N GLY A 418 -2.09 0.39 -29.01
CA GLY A 418 -2.93 -0.33 -28.07
C GLY A 418 -2.28 -0.53 -26.70
N PHE A 419 -1.06 -0.02 -26.50
CA PHE A 419 -0.34 -0.10 -25.22
C PHE A 419 -0.05 1.28 -24.65
N PHE A 420 0.13 1.33 -23.33
CA PHE A 420 0.55 2.53 -22.64
C PHE A 420 1.95 3.00 -23.11
N ASP A 421 2.07 4.28 -23.44
CA ASP A 421 3.31 4.95 -23.83
C ASP A 421 4.26 5.08 -22.63
N TYR A 422 5.33 4.28 -22.58
CA TYR A 422 6.30 4.29 -21.48
C TYR A 422 7.40 5.34 -21.68
N VAL A 423 7.12 6.59 -21.33
CA VAL A 423 8.04 7.74 -21.48
C VAL A 423 8.47 8.26 -20.11
N GLU A 424 9.72 7.96 -19.74
CA GLU A 424 10.28 8.34 -18.45
C GLU A 424 10.25 9.86 -18.24
N GLY A 425 9.78 10.30 -17.07
CA GLY A 425 9.67 11.71 -16.70
C GLY A 425 8.43 12.43 -17.24
N ILE A 426 7.66 11.80 -18.13
CA ILE A 426 6.42 12.36 -18.72
C ILE A 426 5.21 11.52 -18.30
N THR A 427 5.15 10.26 -18.73
CA THR A 427 4.02 9.36 -18.41
C THR A 427 4.34 8.41 -17.25
N ILE A 428 5.61 8.20 -16.93
CA ILE A 428 6.04 7.28 -15.87
C ILE A 428 7.31 7.77 -15.16
N TYR A 429 7.39 7.51 -13.85
CA TYR A 429 8.61 7.65 -13.04
C TYR A 429 8.95 6.28 -12.46
N SER A 430 9.86 5.58 -13.14
CA SER A 430 10.14 4.16 -12.88
C SER A 430 10.70 3.91 -11.48
N ASN A 431 11.58 4.78 -11.00
CA ASN A 431 12.25 4.61 -9.71
C ASN A 431 11.26 4.55 -8.53
N ASN A 432 10.25 5.43 -8.57
CA ASN A 432 9.31 5.62 -7.48
C ASN A 432 7.96 4.92 -7.69
N GLY A 433 7.72 4.36 -8.88
CA GLY A 433 6.48 3.64 -9.18
C GLY A 433 5.28 4.54 -9.43
N TYR A 434 5.48 5.71 -10.05
CA TYR A 434 4.39 6.63 -10.39
C TYR A 434 4.09 6.60 -11.88
N PHE A 435 2.83 6.73 -12.24
CA PHE A 435 2.44 7.09 -13.61
C PHE A 435 1.65 8.39 -13.61
N LEU A 436 1.74 9.14 -14.70
CA LEU A 436 1.16 10.46 -14.86
C LEU A 436 0.43 10.54 -16.18
N PHE A 437 -0.67 11.29 -16.19
CA PHE A 437 -1.29 11.69 -17.45
C PHE A 437 -0.56 12.90 -18.05
N PRO A 438 -0.43 12.95 -19.38
CA PRO A 438 0.10 14.11 -20.10
C PRO A 438 -0.93 15.25 -20.22
N SER A 439 -1.98 15.21 -19.40
CA SER A 439 -2.98 16.27 -19.24
C SER A 439 -3.29 16.50 -17.75
N ILE A 440 -3.76 17.69 -17.39
CA ILE A 440 -3.97 18.14 -15.99
C ILE A 440 -5.22 17.50 -15.39
N GLU A 441 -6.30 17.40 -16.17
CA GLU A 441 -7.61 16.93 -15.75
C GLU A 441 -8.17 15.89 -16.72
N PRO A 442 -7.48 14.74 -16.93
CA PRO A 442 -7.83 13.74 -17.93
C PRO A 442 -9.27 13.23 -17.85
N PHE A 443 -9.86 13.18 -16.64
CA PHE A 443 -11.24 12.72 -16.45
C PHE A 443 -12.25 13.87 -16.29
N GLY A 444 -11.77 15.11 -16.21
CA GLY A 444 -12.57 16.31 -15.95
C GLY A 444 -12.62 17.17 -17.20
N LYS A 445 -12.09 18.40 -17.10
CA LYS A 445 -12.14 19.38 -18.18
C LYS A 445 -11.55 18.89 -19.50
N ASP A 446 -10.45 18.14 -19.48
CA ASP A 446 -9.82 17.66 -20.72
C ASP A 446 -10.72 16.70 -21.51
N LEU A 447 -11.54 15.91 -20.79
CA LEU A 447 -12.50 15.01 -21.40
C LEU A 447 -13.77 15.76 -21.82
N ASP A 448 -14.25 16.69 -20.99
CA ASP A 448 -15.41 17.54 -21.28
C ASP A 448 -15.22 18.34 -22.58
N ASP A 449 -14.02 18.86 -22.82
CA ASP A 449 -13.67 19.59 -24.06
C ASP A 449 -13.78 18.71 -25.33
N ILE A 450 -13.74 17.39 -25.19
CA ILE A 450 -13.87 16.42 -26.30
C ILE A 450 -15.33 15.98 -26.49
N LEU A 451 -16.08 15.84 -25.40
CA LEU A 451 -17.41 15.24 -25.39
C LEU A 451 -18.52 16.23 -25.74
N VAL A 452 -19.65 15.71 -26.22
CA VAL A 452 -20.90 16.50 -26.34
C VAL A 452 -21.61 16.58 -24.99
N PRO A 453 -22.44 17.62 -24.72
CA PRO A 453 -23.11 17.78 -23.42
C PRO A 453 -24.00 16.62 -22.97
N GLN A 454 -24.46 15.77 -23.89
CA GLN A 454 -25.25 14.57 -23.57
C GLN A 454 -24.42 13.46 -22.89
N ASP A 455 -23.09 13.55 -22.98
CA ASP A 455 -22.12 12.57 -22.47
C ASP A 455 -21.50 13.01 -21.12
N ASP A 456 -22.07 14.01 -20.44
CA ASP A 456 -21.62 14.53 -19.13
C ASP A 456 -21.50 13.45 -18.03
N ILE A 457 -22.21 12.33 -18.18
CA ILE A 457 -22.10 11.18 -17.27
C ILE A 457 -20.67 10.62 -17.19
N PHE A 458 -19.86 10.77 -18.24
CA PHE A 458 -18.48 10.32 -18.28
C PHE A 458 -17.50 11.34 -17.67
N VAL A 459 -17.94 12.58 -17.44
CA VAL A 459 -17.09 13.67 -16.95
C VAL A 459 -17.07 13.68 -15.42
N PHE A 460 -15.86 13.55 -14.86
CA PHE A 460 -15.61 13.49 -13.43
C PHE A 460 -14.83 14.72 -12.92
N SER A 461 -15.40 15.91 -13.09
CA SER A 461 -14.79 17.18 -12.65
C SER A 461 -14.64 17.27 -11.12
N GLU A 462 -15.53 16.64 -10.35
CA GLU A 462 -15.47 16.68 -8.89
C GLU A 462 -14.22 16.00 -8.31
N LEU A 463 -13.53 15.17 -9.11
CA LEU A 463 -12.20 14.65 -8.79
C LEU A 463 -11.17 15.77 -8.58
N TYR A 464 -11.31 16.87 -9.34
CA TYR A 464 -10.37 17.98 -9.39
C TYR A 464 -10.80 19.14 -8.48
N ASP A 465 -12.10 19.41 -8.37
CA ASP A 465 -12.65 20.56 -7.65
C ASP A 465 -12.97 20.29 -6.16
N ARG A 466 -12.96 19.01 -5.75
CA ARG A 466 -13.25 18.58 -4.37
C ARG A 466 -12.06 17.85 -3.76
N THR A 467 -12.10 17.67 -2.44
CA THR A 467 -11.12 16.81 -1.77
C THR A 467 -11.31 15.36 -2.22
N GLN A 468 -10.22 14.59 -2.21
CA GLN A 468 -10.25 13.16 -2.60
C GLN A 468 -11.35 12.38 -1.86
N ALA A 469 -11.49 12.59 -0.54
CA ALA A 469 -12.50 11.93 0.27
C ALA A 469 -13.94 12.32 -0.14
N GLN A 470 -14.18 13.58 -0.51
CA GLN A 470 -15.50 14.02 -1.00
C GLN A 470 -15.80 13.43 -2.38
N ALA A 471 -14.82 13.38 -3.28
CA ALA A 471 -14.98 12.77 -4.60
C ALA A 471 -15.33 11.26 -4.46
N GLN A 472 -14.59 10.53 -3.62
CA GLN A 472 -14.81 9.10 -3.37
C GLN A 472 -16.18 8.80 -2.73
N ASN A 473 -16.55 9.56 -1.70
CA ASN A 473 -17.75 9.23 -0.91
C ASN A 473 -19.02 9.89 -1.46
N GLY A 474 -18.92 11.11 -2.00
CA GLY A 474 -20.04 11.91 -2.47
C GLY A 474 -20.41 11.72 -3.94
N PHE A 475 -19.47 11.24 -4.78
CA PHE A 475 -19.63 11.16 -6.24
C PHE A 475 -19.32 9.77 -6.81
N GLN A 476 -19.75 8.71 -6.10
CA GLN A 476 -19.53 7.31 -6.51
C GLN A 476 -20.10 6.96 -7.89
N ALA A 477 -21.16 7.66 -8.32
CA ALA A 477 -21.76 7.49 -9.64
C ALA A 477 -20.84 7.92 -10.80
N LYS A 478 -19.85 8.78 -10.53
CA LYS A 478 -18.85 9.25 -11.51
C LYS A 478 -17.48 8.58 -11.32
N ASP A 479 -17.18 8.05 -10.13
CA ASP A 479 -15.94 7.32 -9.83
C ASP A 479 -15.95 5.88 -10.39
N LYS A 480 -16.03 5.81 -11.73
CA LYS A 480 -16.19 4.59 -12.54
C LYS A 480 -14.96 4.24 -13.37
N TYR A 481 -14.01 5.16 -13.50
CA TYR A 481 -12.73 4.88 -14.15
C TYR A 481 -11.86 3.99 -13.25
N ARG A 482 -11.37 2.89 -13.83
CA ARG A 482 -10.46 1.94 -13.19
C ARG A 482 -9.16 1.86 -13.97
N ILE A 483 -8.07 1.92 -13.22
CA ILE A 483 -6.72 1.74 -13.71
C ILE A 483 -6.28 0.37 -13.25
N LYS A 484 -6.05 -0.53 -14.19
CA LYS A 484 -5.68 -1.92 -13.94
C LYS A 484 -4.42 -2.25 -14.73
N GLY A 485 -3.61 -3.17 -14.23
CA GLY A 485 -2.46 -3.62 -14.99
C GLY A 485 -1.56 -4.52 -14.19
N TYR A 486 -0.34 -4.68 -14.69
CA TYR A 486 0.70 -5.40 -14.00
C TYR A 486 2.08 -4.81 -14.30
N PHE A 487 3.01 -5.01 -13.38
CA PHE A 487 4.39 -4.56 -13.55
C PHE A 487 5.40 -5.59 -13.05
N LYS A 488 6.63 -5.42 -13.53
CA LYS A 488 7.84 -6.07 -13.00
C LYS A 488 8.69 -5.01 -12.29
N SER A 489 9.33 -5.40 -11.19
CA SER A 489 10.28 -4.57 -10.44
C SER A 489 11.70 -5.11 -10.60
N ASP A 490 12.67 -4.19 -10.64
CA ASP A 490 14.10 -4.46 -10.80
C ASP A 490 14.71 -4.95 -9.47
N GLY A 491 14.26 -6.12 -8.99
CA GLY A 491 14.60 -6.60 -7.67
C GLY A 491 14.49 -8.11 -7.54
N THR A 492 15.66 -8.76 -7.46
CA THR A 492 15.93 -10.20 -7.23
C THR A 492 15.76 -11.14 -8.42
N ASN A 493 16.85 -11.85 -8.77
CA ASN A 493 16.79 -13.00 -9.68
C ASN A 493 15.90 -14.09 -9.07
N GLY A 494 14.82 -14.44 -9.75
CA GLY A 494 13.89 -15.48 -9.34
C GLY A 494 12.55 -14.95 -8.82
N ILE A 495 11.65 -15.88 -8.57
CA ILE A 495 10.27 -15.68 -8.17
C ILE A 495 10.21 -15.82 -6.64
N PRO A 496 10.16 -14.73 -5.86
CA PRO A 496 10.01 -14.85 -4.42
C PRO A 496 8.65 -15.47 -4.06
N LEU A 497 8.70 -16.49 -3.21
CA LEU A 497 7.54 -17.23 -2.72
C LEU A 497 6.70 -16.43 -1.71
N GLY A 498 7.22 -15.29 -1.25
CA GLY A 498 6.61 -14.49 -0.19
C GLY A 498 6.50 -15.26 1.14
N ALA A 499 7.38 -16.23 1.35
CA ALA A 499 7.46 -17.07 2.54
C ALA A 499 8.91 -17.44 2.81
N PHE A 500 9.39 -17.29 4.04
CA PHE A 500 10.74 -17.69 4.46
C PHE A 500 10.73 -19.08 5.08
N ASN A 501 11.85 -19.81 4.97
CA ASN A 501 12.01 -21.16 5.51
C ASN A 501 10.89 -22.13 5.06
N VAL A 502 10.67 -22.18 3.75
CA VAL A 502 9.66 -23.02 3.11
C VAL A 502 10.02 -24.49 3.29
N PRO A 503 9.07 -25.38 3.65
CA PRO A 503 9.34 -26.82 3.72
C PRO A 503 9.85 -27.38 2.40
N ARG A 504 10.88 -28.22 2.45
CA ARG A 504 11.43 -28.86 1.22
C ARG A 504 10.36 -29.71 0.52
N GLY A 505 10.24 -29.56 -0.79
CA GLY A 505 9.27 -30.29 -1.61
C GLY A 505 7.81 -29.80 -1.49
N SER A 506 7.53 -28.70 -0.78
CA SER A 506 6.20 -28.08 -0.78
C SER A 506 5.97 -27.12 -1.95
N VAL A 507 7.02 -26.84 -2.74
CA VAL A 507 6.97 -25.94 -3.89
C VAL A 507 6.64 -26.75 -5.14
N THR A 508 5.51 -26.44 -5.76
CA THR A 508 5.11 -27.02 -7.04
C THR A 508 5.08 -25.92 -8.08
N VAL A 509 5.86 -26.08 -9.16
CA VAL A 509 5.92 -25.13 -10.26
C VAL A 509 5.26 -25.72 -11.49
N THR A 510 4.34 -24.99 -12.12
CA THR A 510 3.64 -25.40 -13.33
C THR A 510 3.75 -24.33 -14.41
N THR A 511 3.71 -24.74 -15.68
CA THR A 511 3.62 -23.83 -16.82
C THR A 511 2.74 -24.47 -17.90
N GLY A 512 1.73 -23.73 -18.41
CA GLY A 512 0.81 -24.25 -19.43
C GLY A 512 0.16 -25.60 -19.07
N GLY A 513 -0.10 -25.85 -17.78
CA GLY A 513 -0.64 -27.12 -17.28
C GLY A 513 0.37 -28.26 -17.10
N ARG A 514 1.63 -28.09 -17.50
CA ARG A 514 2.72 -29.04 -17.23
C ARG A 514 3.42 -28.69 -15.92
N THR A 515 3.55 -29.65 -15.01
CA THR A 515 4.42 -29.53 -13.83
C THR A 515 5.89 -29.60 -14.23
N LEU A 516 6.68 -28.65 -13.75
CA LEU A 516 8.12 -28.57 -13.97
C LEU A 516 8.86 -29.45 -12.96
N VAL A 517 10.10 -29.84 -13.30
CA VAL A 517 10.93 -30.70 -12.44
C VAL A 517 12.01 -29.88 -11.73
N GLU A 518 12.02 -29.92 -10.40
CA GLU A 518 13.08 -29.29 -9.58
C GLU A 518 14.46 -29.90 -9.89
N GLY A 519 15.48 -29.05 -10.03
CA GLY A 519 16.85 -29.41 -10.40
C GLY A 519 17.10 -29.52 -11.92
N VAL A 520 16.04 -29.57 -12.74
CA VAL A 520 16.13 -29.60 -14.21
C VAL A 520 15.54 -28.35 -14.82
N ASP A 521 14.30 -28.02 -14.46
CA ASP A 521 13.57 -26.88 -15.00
C ASP A 521 13.71 -25.62 -14.12
N TYR A 522 13.77 -25.80 -12.79
CA TYR A 522 13.90 -24.73 -11.80
C TYR A 522 14.69 -25.20 -10.58
N VAL A 523 15.18 -24.26 -9.76
CA VAL A 523 15.77 -24.51 -8.43
C VAL A 523 15.08 -23.66 -7.38
N VAL A 524 15.04 -24.14 -6.14
CA VAL A 524 14.37 -23.45 -5.01
C VAL A 524 15.38 -23.16 -3.91
N ASP A 525 15.50 -21.89 -3.53
CA ASP A 525 16.07 -21.51 -2.24
C ASP A 525 14.97 -21.58 -1.18
N TYR A 526 14.99 -22.65 -0.38
CA TYR A 526 14.01 -22.89 0.68
C TYR A 526 14.19 -21.97 1.90
N ASN A 527 15.38 -21.39 2.10
CA ASN A 527 15.64 -20.53 3.26
C ASN A 527 15.07 -19.15 3.03
N ILE A 528 15.43 -18.54 1.89
CA ILE A 528 14.96 -17.21 1.49
C ILE A 528 13.57 -17.29 0.85
N GLY A 529 13.18 -18.46 0.36
CA GLY A 529 11.90 -18.70 -0.30
C GLY A 529 11.86 -18.08 -1.68
N ASN A 530 12.76 -18.50 -2.56
CA ASN A 530 12.90 -17.97 -3.90
C ASN A 530 13.01 -19.10 -4.93
N VAL A 531 12.30 -18.98 -6.06
CA VAL A 531 12.34 -19.98 -7.14
C VAL A 531 13.01 -19.40 -8.36
N GLN A 532 14.12 -20.00 -8.79
CA GLN A 532 14.82 -19.59 -10.00
C GLN A 532 14.56 -20.59 -11.11
N ILE A 533 14.06 -20.10 -12.24
CA ILE A 533 13.90 -20.91 -13.46
C ILE A 533 15.28 -21.04 -14.11
N ILE A 534 15.70 -22.26 -14.40
CA ILE A 534 17.02 -22.55 -15.01
C ILE A 534 16.90 -23.05 -16.45
N ASN A 535 15.71 -23.47 -16.88
CA ASN A 535 15.48 -23.90 -18.25
C ASN A 535 15.46 -22.69 -19.21
N PRO A 536 16.45 -22.53 -20.11
CA PRO A 536 16.56 -21.37 -20.98
C PRO A 536 15.38 -21.25 -21.96
N THR A 537 14.79 -22.38 -22.36
CA THR A 537 13.64 -22.37 -23.27
C THR A 537 12.40 -21.74 -22.65
N LEU A 538 12.16 -21.97 -21.34
CA LEU A 538 11.04 -21.39 -20.61
C LEU A 538 11.22 -19.90 -20.36
N ILE A 539 12.47 -19.47 -20.14
CA ILE A 539 12.82 -18.05 -19.97
C ILE A 539 12.63 -17.31 -21.30
N SER A 540 13.17 -17.85 -22.39
CA SER A 540 13.10 -17.22 -23.72
C SER A 540 11.69 -17.16 -24.32
N SER A 541 10.82 -18.10 -23.94
CA SER A 541 9.44 -18.15 -24.44
C SER A 541 8.46 -17.28 -23.66
N ASN A 542 8.90 -16.62 -22.58
CA ASN A 542 8.03 -15.85 -21.68
C ASN A 542 6.77 -16.65 -21.28
N ALA A 543 6.92 -17.96 -21.04
CA ALA A 543 5.80 -18.80 -20.65
C ALA A 543 5.28 -18.37 -19.26
N PRO A 544 3.95 -18.33 -19.02
CA PRO A 544 3.42 -18.07 -17.69
C PRO A 544 3.76 -19.25 -16.77
N ILE A 545 4.31 -18.92 -15.61
CA ILE A 545 4.75 -19.88 -14.59
C ILE A 545 3.94 -19.62 -13.34
N GLN A 546 3.30 -20.65 -12.83
CA GLN A 546 2.58 -20.61 -11.56
C GLN A 546 3.37 -21.41 -10.52
N VAL A 547 3.65 -20.79 -9.39
CA VAL A 547 4.38 -21.38 -8.28
C VAL A 547 3.44 -21.48 -7.09
N ASN A 548 3.13 -22.70 -6.67
CA ASN A 548 2.35 -22.99 -5.48
C ASN A 548 3.30 -23.37 -4.34
N VAL A 549 3.13 -22.78 -3.17
CA VAL A 549 3.94 -23.06 -1.97
C VAL A 549 3.05 -23.23 -0.75
N GLU A 550 3.37 -24.19 0.11
CA GLU A 550 2.77 -24.31 1.43
C GLU A 550 3.50 -23.37 2.41
N ASN A 551 2.84 -22.28 2.80
CA ASN A 551 3.34 -21.28 3.74
C ASN A 551 2.85 -21.57 5.16
N ASN A 552 3.76 -21.50 6.13
CA ASN A 552 3.49 -21.75 7.55
C ASN A 552 3.52 -20.47 8.41
N ILE A 553 3.65 -19.30 7.79
CA ILE A 553 3.71 -17.99 8.46
C ILE A 553 2.27 -17.53 8.73
N GLY A 554 1.64 -18.10 9.76
CA GLY A 554 0.27 -17.77 10.17
C GLY A 554 0.20 -17.20 11.58
N PHE A 555 0.53 -15.92 11.75
CA PHE A 555 0.17 -15.15 12.95
C PHE A 555 -1.34 -14.82 12.83
N ASN A 556 -2.18 -15.23 13.80
CA ASN A 556 -3.65 -15.05 13.83
C ASN A 556 -4.53 -15.87 12.85
N GLN A 557 -4.07 -17.00 12.31
CA GLN A 557 -4.94 -17.82 11.45
C GLN A 557 -5.99 -18.63 12.23
N GLN A 558 -7.18 -18.76 11.62
CA GLN A 558 -8.25 -19.64 12.06
C GLN A 558 -7.74 -21.09 12.18
N ARG A 559 -8.21 -21.83 13.19
CA ARG A 559 -7.76 -23.23 13.39
C ARG A 559 -8.41 -24.12 12.32
N ARG A 560 -7.58 -24.78 11.51
CA ARG A 560 -8.02 -25.70 10.45
C ARG A 560 -7.91 -27.15 10.89
N ARG A 561 -9.02 -27.89 10.91
CA ARG A 561 -9.04 -29.33 11.15
C ARG A 561 -8.96 -30.06 9.81
N TYR A 562 -7.97 -30.95 9.67
CA TYR A 562 -7.75 -31.80 8.51
C TYR A 562 -7.97 -33.26 8.90
N MET A 563 -9.02 -33.87 8.35
CA MET A 563 -9.33 -35.29 8.48
C MET A 563 -9.20 -35.94 7.11
N GLY A 564 -8.63 -37.14 7.04
CA GLY A 564 -8.57 -37.86 5.78
C GLY A 564 -8.40 -39.36 5.92
N VAL A 565 -8.84 -40.07 4.89
CA VAL A 565 -8.61 -41.51 4.71
C VAL A 565 -8.17 -41.73 3.27
N ASP A 566 -7.05 -42.42 3.04
CA ASP A 566 -6.58 -42.90 1.75
C ASP A 566 -6.55 -44.43 1.76
N VAL A 567 -7.16 -45.05 0.77
CA VAL A 567 -7.16 -46.50 0.56
C VAL A 567 -6.43 -46.77 -0.73
N PHE A 568 -5.40 -47.61 -0.68
CA PHE A 568 -4.57 -47.96 -1.83
C PHE A 568 -4.46 -49.47 -1.95
N HIS A 569 -4.85 -50.03 -3.09
CA HIS A 569 -4.82 -51.47 -3.34
C HIS A 569 -3.94 -51.78 -4.56
N VAL A 570 -2.99 -52.68 -4.36
CA VAL A 570 -2.13 -53.20 -5.43
C VAL A 570 -2.70 -54.54 -5.91
N PHE A 571 -3.28 -54.59 -7.09
CA PHE A 571 -3.80 -55.86 -7.64
C PHE A 571 -2.64 -56.77 -8.08
N ASN A 572 -1.69 -56.21 -8.82
CA ASN A 572 -0.48 -56.86 -9.31
C ASN A 572 0.64 -55.83 -9.52
N GLU A 573 1.83 -56.27 -9.92
CA GLU A 573 3.01 -55.40 -10.15
C GLU A 573 2.78 -54.29 -11.19
N LYS A 574 1.74 -54.41 -12.01
CA LYS A 574 1.41 -53.47 -13.09
C LYS A 574 0.23 -52.57 -12.78
N LEU A 575 -0.69 -52.96 -11.91
CA LEU A 575 -1.95 -52.26 -11.67
C LEU A 575 -2.19 -52.01 -10.18
N ALA A 576 -2.37 -50.73 -9.84
CA ALA A 576 -2.81 -50.27 -8.54
C ALA A 576 -3.96 -49.26 -8.67
N VAL A 577 -4.87 -49.30 -7.70
CA VAL A 577 -6.01 -48.39 -7.62
C VAL A 577 -6.08 -47.85 -6.20
N GLY A 578 -6.40 -46.57 -6.06
CA GLY A 578 -6.66 -45.98 -4.76
C GLY A 578 -7.80 -44.98 -4.79
N GLY A 579 -8.23 -44.59 -3.61
CA GLY A 579 -9.21 -43.55 -3.41
C GLY A 579 -9.00 -42.88 -2.06
N ASN A 580 -9.33 -41.60 -1.99
CA ASN A 580 -9.15 -40.78 -0.82
C ASN A 580 -10.39 -39.94 -0.51
N ILE A 581 -10.65 -39.74 0.78
CA ILE A 581 -11.67 -38.82 1.28
C ILE A 581 -10.98 -37.89 2.26
N ILE A 582 -11.11 -36.59 2.06
CA ILE A 582 -10.50 -35.56 2.93
C ILE A 582 -11.59 -34.56 3.31
N ASN A 583 -11.68 -34.21 4.60
CA ASN A 583 -12.47 -33.11 5.11
C ASN A 583 -11.56 -32.05 5.72
N LEU A 584 -11.66 -30.82 5.20
CA LEU A 584 -10.99 -29.64 5.73
C LEU A 584 -12.05 -28.71 6.33
N ASN A 585 -11.99 -28.52 7.64
CA ASN A 585 -12.94 -27.68 8.38
C ASN A 585 -12.22 -26.55 9.11
N GLU A 586 -12.52 -25.32 8.75
CA GLU A 586 -12.00 -24.11 9.40
C GLU A 586 -12.90 -23.69 10.55
N LYS A 587 -12.31 -23.44 11.72
CA LYS A 587 -13.06 -22.96 12.88
C LYS A 587 -13.09 -21.43 12.86
N PRO A 588 -14.27 -20.79 12.76
CA PRO A 588 -14.38 -19.33 12.87
C PRO A 588 -13.89 -18.83 14.24
N LEU A 589 -13.35 -17.61 14.27
CA LEU A 589 -12.99 -16.91 15.52
C LEU A 589 -14.23 -16.39 16.24
N THR A 590 -15.19 -15.87 15.48
CA THR A 590 -16.46 -15.29 15.92
C THR A 590 -17.60 -15.85 15.08
N GLN A 591 -18.84 -15.77 15.56
CA GLN A 591 -20.00 -16.21 14.76
C GLN A 591 -20.28 -15.30 13.55
N LYS A 592 -19.77 -14.06 13.60
CA LYS A 592 -19.84 -13.09 12.50
C LYS A 592 -18.64 -13.28 11.57
N ALA A 593 -18.83 -14.01 10.48
CA ALA A 593 -17.85 -14.07 9.40
C ALA A 593 -18.01 -12.84 8.50
N GLN A 594 -16.93 -12.10 8.30
CA GLN A 594 -16.87 -10.99 7.37
C GLN A 594 -16.70 -11.49 5.93
N PHE A 595 -17.23 -10.75 4.96
CA PHE A 595 -17.12 -11.08 3.55
C PHE A 595 -15.67 -11.20 3.08
N GLY A 596 -15.35 -12.29 2.38
CA GLY A 596 -13.99 -12.62 1.93
C GLY A 596 -13.10 -13.29 2.98
N SER A 597 -13.57 -13.44 4.21
CA SER A 597 -12.87 -14.16 5.31
C SER A 597 -13.70 -15.32 5.87
N GLU A 598 -14.63 -15.84 5.07
CA GLU A 598 -15.53 -16.91 5.46
C GLU A 598 -14.78 -18.23 5.67
N PRO A 599 -15.02 -18.91 6.80
CA PRO A 599 -14.44 -20.22 7.04
C PRO A 599 -15.10 -21.29 6.15
N VAL A 600 -14.31 -22.25 5.69
CA VAL A 600 -14.80 -23.37 4.85
C VAL A 600 -14.90 -24.71 5.59
N ASN A 601 -15.83 -25.56 5.14
CA ASN A 601 -15.96 -26.96 5.56
C ASN A 601 -16.11 -27.86 4.33
N ASN A 602 -14.99 -28.08 3.64
CA ASN A 602 -14.95 -28.75 2.34
C ASN A 602 -14.63 -30.24 2.50
N THR A 603 -15.34 -31.08 1.74
CA THR A 603 -15.06 -32.52 1.67
C THR A 603 -14.71 -32.92 0.23
N ILE A 604 -13.54 -33.51 0.04
CA ILE A 604 -13.05 -33.95 -1.27
C ILE A 604 -13.05 -35.47 -1.32
N PHE A 605 -13.62 -36.02 -2.39
CA PHE A 605 -13.52 -37.43 -2.74
C PHE A 605 -12.61 -37.55 -3.97
N GLY A 606 -11.62 -38.43 -3.93
CA GLY A 606 -10.78 -38.71 -5.07
C GLY A 606 -10.63 -40.20 -5.33
N ALA A 607 -10.37 -40.53 -6.59
CA ALA A 607 -10.01 -41.87 -7.02
C ALA A 607 -8.89 -41.79 -8.04
N TYR A 608 -7.96 -42.73 -7.99
CA TYR A 608 -6.81 -42.77 -8.87
C TYR A 608 -6.46 -44.20 -9.27
N LEU A 609 -6.03 -44.36 -10.52
CA LEU A 609 -5.60 -45.62 -11.11
C LEU A 609 -4.21 -45.41 -11.70
N THR A 610 -3.30 -46.33 -11.37
CA THR A 610 -1.96 -46.37 -11.96
C THR A 610 -1.75 -47.73 -12.60
N TYR A 611 -1.50 -47.71 -13.91
CA TYR A 611 -1.09 -48.86 -14.69
C TYR A 611 0.30 -48.62 -15.27
N LYS A 612 1.26 -49.51 -15.04
CA LYS A 612 2.62 -49.43 -15.59
C LYS A 612 3.05 -50.81 -16.09
N THR A 613 3.47 -50.89 -17.35
CA THR A 613 4.05 -52.12 -17.91
C THR A 613 5.28 -51.79 -18.73
N GLU A 614 6.25 -52.70 -18.73
CA GLU A 614 7.37 -52.64 -19.66
C GLU A 614 6.90 -53.02 -21.08
N VAL A 615 7.37 -52.30 -22.09
CA VAL A 615 7.08 -52.53 -23.50
C VAL A 615 8.39 -52.63 -24.29
N PRO A 616 9.06 -53.79 -24.29
CA PRO A 616 10.35 -53.97 -24.99
C PRO A 616 10.29 -53.70 -26.49
N LYS A 617 9.09 -53.78 -27.10
CA LYS A 617 8.89 -53.43 -28.51
C LYS A 617 9.24 -51.97 -28.81
N PHE A 618 9.02 -51.04 -27.87
CA PHE A 618 9.36 -49.62 -28.06
C PHE A 618 10.87 -49.43 -28.07
N THR A 619 11.61 -50.04 -27.14
CA THR A 619 13.08 -50.05 -27.18
C THR A 619 13.58 -50.62 -28.50
N LYS A 620 13.01 -51.75 -28.97
CA LYS A 620 13.37 -52.33 -30.27
C LYS A 620 13.03 -51.46 -31.48
N TRP A 621 12.00 -50.63 -31.41
CA TRP A 621 11.66 -49.70 -32.50
C TRP A 621 12.61 -48.50 -32.53
N ILE A 622 13.01 -48.00 -31.36
CA ILE A 622 14.01 -46.94 -31.26
C ILE A 622 15.37 -47.43 -31.79
N ASN A 623 15.78 -48.66 -31.48
CA ASN A 623 17.03 -49.24 -32.00
C ASN A 623 17.00 -49.52 -33.52
N LYS A 624 15.87 -49.30 -34.21
CA LYS A 624 15.80 -49.33 -35.69
C LYS A 624 16.12 -47.98 -36.33
N LEU A 625 16.19 -46.90 -35.55
CA LEU A 625 16.62 -45.61 -36.06
C LEU A 625 18.14 -45.61 -36.26
N PRO A 626 18.64 -45.09 -37.38
CA PRO A 626 20.08 -45.03 -37.62
C PRO A 626 20.77 -44.21 -36.52
N ASN A 627 21.92 -44.71 -36.03
CA ASN A 627 22.76 -44.13 -34.98
C ASN A 627 22.20 -44.16 -33.54
N ILE A 628 21.25 -45.03 -33.20
CA ILE A 628 20.77 -45.23 -31.83
C ILE A 628 20.86 -46.71 -31.44
N ASP A 629 21.56 -47.00 -30.35
CA ASP A 629 21.62 -48.33 -29.73
C ASP A 629 21.47 -48.17 -28.21
N THR A 630 20.30 -48.55 -27.68
CA THR A 630 19.99 -48.42 -26.25
C THR A 630 19.36 -49.68 -25.69
N ASP A 631 19.87 -50.12 -24.54
CA ASP A 631 19.33 -51.23 -23.74
C ASP A 631 18.39 -50.73 -22.63
N ALA A 632 18.09 -49.43 -22.59
CA ALA A 632 17.22 -48.86 -21.59
C ALA A 632 15.78 -49.43 -21.75
N PRO A 633 15.17 -49.97 -20.67
CA PRO A 633 13.83 -50.53 -20.73
C PRO A 633 12.80 -49.42 -20.98
N SER A 634 11.93 -49.62 -21.97
CA SER A 634 10.81 -48.71 -22.25
C SER A 634 9.59 -49.08 -21.41
N PHE A 635 8.97 -48.08 -20.77
CA PHE A 635 7.74 -48.27 -20.00
C PHE A 635 6.57 -47.56 -20.67
N PHE A 636 5.41 -48.21 -20.64
CA PHE A 636 4.12 -47.59 -20.91
C PHE A 636 3.37 -47.47 -19.59
N SER A 637 2.96 -46.25 -19.25
CA SER A 637 2.20 -45.98 -18.04
C SER A 637 0.96 -45.14 -18.32
N ILE A 638 -0.16 -45.57 -17.76
CA ILE A 638 -1.40 -44.81 -17.71
C ILE A 638 -1.65 -44.43 -16.26
N ARG A 639 -1.85 -43.14 -16.00
CA ARG A 639 -2.35 -42.65 -14.73
C ARG A 639 -3.67 -41.93 -15.00
N SER A 640 -4.70 -42.30 -14.25
CA SER A 640 -6.02 -41.68 -14.32
C SER A 640 -6.40 -41.22 -12.92
N GLU A 641 -6.89 -40.00 -12.80
CA GLU A 641 -7.25 -39.40 -11.53
C GLU A 641 -8.58 -38.66 -11.69
N VAL A 642 -9.44 -38.76 -10.68
CA VAL A 642 -10.68 -37.99 -10.59
C VAL A 642 -10.81 -37.45 -9.17
N ALA A 643 -11.41 -36.27 -9.05
CA ALA A 643 -11.71 -35.65 -7.77
C ALA A 643 -13.06 -34.95 -7.83
N TYR A 644 -13.80 -34.98 -6.73
CA TYR A 644 -15.08 -34.32 -6.56
C TYR A 644 -15.08 -33.55 -5.23
N LEU A 645 -15.34 -32.25 -5.30
CA LEU A 645 -15.39 -31.36 -4.14
C LEU A 645 -16.85 -31.13 -3.74
N LEU A 646 -17.19 -31.48 -2.51
CA LEU A 646 -18.40 -31.01 -1.83
C LEU A 646 -18.03 -29.80 -0.98
N PRO A 647 -18.33 -28.57 -1.43
CA PRO A 647 -18.13 -27.39 -0.61
C PRO A 647 -19.16 -27.35 0.52
N GLY A 648 -18.78 -26.77 1.65
CA GLY A 648 -19.67 -26.61 2.79
C GLY A 648 -19.19 -25.51 3.72
N THR A 649 -20.03 -25.16 4.69
CA THR A 649 -19.75 -24.15 5.70
C THR A 649 -19.74 -24.78 7.10
N PRO A 650 -18.94 -24.24 8.03
CA PRO A 650 -19.00 -24.68 9.42
C PRO A 650 -20.22 -24.08 10.11
N SER A 651 -20.90 -24.87 10.94
CA SER A 651 -22.10 -24.42 11.67
C SER A 651 -21.85 -23.27 12.68
N GLY A 652 -20.59 -22.86 12.86
CA GLY A 652 -20.23 -21.75 13.74
C GLY A 652 -20.59 -20.37 13.18
N ILE A 653 -20.90 -20.27 11.89
CA ILE A 653 -21.33 -19.04 11.22
C ILE A 653 -22.81 -19.09 10.79
N ASP A 654 -23.54 -20.13 11.22
CA ASP A 654 -24.95 -20.27 10.88
C ASP A 654 -25.78 -19.32 11.75
N LEU A 655 -26.54 -18.45 11.10
CA LEU A 655 -27.56 -17.60 11.70
C LEU A 655 -28.92 -18.04 11.14
N GLU A 656 -29.88 -18.29 12.02
CA GLU A 656 -31.24 -18.75 11.63
C GLU A 656 -31.25 -20.02 10.74
N GLY A 657 -30.21 -20.86 10.86
CA GLY A 657 -30.09 -22.11 10.09
C GLY A 657 -29.46 -21.94 8.70
N ALA A 658 -28.94 -20.76 8.37
CA ALA A 658 -28.21 -20.51 7.13
C ALA A 658 -26.83 -19.92 7.42
N ALA A 659 -25.84 -20.36 6.65
CA ALA A 659 -24.50 -19.78 6.69
C ALA A 659 -24.58 -18.31 6.30
N THR A 660 -24.12 -17.43 7.20
CA THR A 660 -24.24 -15.98 7.02
C THR A 660 -22.85 -15.36 6.90
N SER A 661 -22.71 -14.50 5.89
CA SER A 661 -21.54 -13.63 5.69
C SER A 661 -21.99 -12.19 5.82
N TYR A 662 -21.25 -11.41 6.60
CA TYR A 662 -21.51 -10.00 6.84
C TYR A 662 -20.75 -9.18 5.79
N ILE A 663 -21.49 -8.44 4.96
CA ILE A 663 -20.90 -7.43 4.06
C ILE A 663 -20.43 -6.22 4.89
N ASP A 664 -21.22 -5.83 5.89
CA ASP A 664 -20.89 -4.86 6.92
C ASP A 664 -21.68 -5.19 8.19
N ASP A 665 -21.04 -5.14 9.36
CA ASP A 665 -21.68 -5.35 10.66
C ASP A 665 -21.77 -4.06 11.49
N PHE A 666 -21.33 -2.92 10.93
CA PHE A 666 -21.27 -1.59 11.54
C PHE A 666 -20.50 -1.51 12.87
N GLU A 667 -19.75 -2.54 13.28
CA GLU A 667 -18.97 -2.48 14.52
C GLU A 667 -17.80 -1.48 14.40
N GLY A 668 -17.24 -1.34 13.19
CA GLY A 668 -16.17 -0.39 12.87
C GLY A 668 -16.64 1.00 12.46
N ALA A 669 -17.95 1.29 12.48
CA ALA A 669 -18.51 2.55 11.95
C ALA A 669 -18.18 3.78 12.82
N GLN A 670 -17.71 3.58 14.04
CA GLN A 670 -17.37 4.65 14.97
C GLN A 670 -15.94 4.50 15.47
N ILE A 671 -15.13 5.55 15.30
CA ILE A 671 -13.79 5.63 15.86
C ILE A 671 -13.83 6.65 17.00
N PRO A 672 -13.77 6.22 18.27
CA PRO A 672 -13.77 7.15 19.40
C PRO A 672 -12.43 7.89 19.45
N LEU A 673 -12.48 9.22 19.37
CA LEU A 673 -11.33 10.10 19.60
C LEU A 673 -11.36 10.62 21.03
N ASP A 674 -10.36 10.27 21.84
CA ASP A 674 -10.28 10.74 23.22
C ASP A 674 -9.64 12.13 23.30
N ILE A 675 -10.41 13.11 23.78
CA ILE A 675 -9.97 14.48 24.04
C ILE A 675 -9.93 14.81 25.55
N LYS A 676 -10.08 13.83 26.43
CA LYS A 676 -10.21 14.05 27.88
C LYS A 676 -8.88 14.33 28.59
N SER A 677 -7.74 14.15 27.92
CA SER A 677 -6.42 14.31 28.53
C SER A 677 -6.13 15.77 28.88
N PRO A 678 -6.11 16.17 30.17
CA PRO A 678 -5.96 17.57 30.57
C PRO A 678 -4.65 18.22 30.07
N LYS A 679 -3.62 17.41 29.84
CA LYS A 679 -2.30 17.86 29.36
C LYS A 679 -2.32 18.32 27.90
N GLN A 680 -3.33 17.94 27.13
CA GLN A 680 -3.50 18.38 25.74
C GLN A 680 -4.23 19.73 25.65
N TRP A 681 -4.83 20.20 26.75
CA TRP A 681 -5.56 21.46 26.80
C TRP A 681 -4.64 22.59 27.29
N PHE A 682 -4.77 23.73 26.64
CA PHE A 682 -4.07 24.98 26.95
C PHE A 682 -5.07 26.13 27.00
N THR A 683 -4.66 27.26 27.58
CA THR A 683 -5.50 28.46 27.62
C THR A 683 -5.79 28.95 26.21
N ALA A 684 -7.07 29.08 25.87
CA ALA A 684 -7.50 29.60 24.57
C ALA A 684 -7.36 31.15 24.51
N SER A 685 -7.28 31.67 23.28
CA SER A 685 -7.50 33.08 23.00
C SER A 685 -8.95 33.49 23.33
N THR A 686 -9.21 34.79 23.40
CA THR A 686 -10.55 35.30 23.70
C THR A 686 -11.47 35.00 22.52
N PRO A 687 -12.57 34.24 22.73
CA PRO A 687 -13.52 33.94 21.66
C PRO A 687 -14.02 35.21 20.97
N GLN A 688 -14.29 35.09 19.67
CA GLN A 688 -14.73 36.19 18.81
C GLN A 688 -16.12 35.86 18.22
N GLY A 689 -16.87 36.87 17.77
CA GLY A 689 -18.16 36.70 17.09
C GLY A 689 -19.40 36.60 17.98
N GLN A 690 -19.25 36.83 19.28
CA GLN A 690 -20.37 36.90 20.23
C GLN A 690 -21.04 38.28 20.20
N ILE A 691 -22.36 38.33 20.44
CA ILE A 691 -23.16 39.57 20.52
C ILE A 691 -23.67 39.78 21.95
N GLY A 692 -24.02 41.02 22.30
CA GLY A 692 -24.61 41.37 23.60
C GLY A 692 -23.62 41.31 24.76
N ASP A 693 -24.01 40.76 25.92
CA ASP A 693 -23.16 40.73 27.12
C ASP A 693 -21.88 39.88 26.97
N LEU A 694 -21.91 38.94 26.03
CA LEU A 694 -20.81 38.06 25.64
C LEU A 694 -19.92 38.68 24.57
N ASP A 695 -20.21 39.89 24.09
CA ASP A 695 -19.30 40.62 23.21
C ASP A 695 -18.06 41.06 24.01
N PHE A 696 -16.95 40.37 23.74
CA PHE A 696 -15.65 40.61 24.35
C PHE A 696 -14.83 41.68 23.62
N ASN A 697 -15.33 42.18 22.48
CA ASN A 697 -14.66 43.18 21.65
C ASN A 697 -15.27 44.58 21.82
N ASN A 698 -16.60 44.69 21.87
CA ASN A 698 -17.31 45.99 21.88
C ASN A 698 -18.31 46.20 23.05
N GLY A 699 -18.56 45.21 23.92
CA GLY A 699 -19.83 45.21 24.68
C GLY A 699 -19.83 45.35 26.21
N ASN A 700 -18.77 44.99 26.95
CA ASN A 700 -18.85 45.03 28.42
C ASN A 700 -17.48 45.34 29.03
N LEU A 701 -17.22 46.63 29.20
CA LEU A 701 -15.92 47.23 29.48
C LEU A 701 -15.75 47.50 30.98
N ALA A 702 -14.59 47.13 31.54
CA ALA A 702 -14.10 47.79 32.76
C ALA A 702 -13.60 49.20 32.37
N PRO A 703 -14.14 50.30 32.93
CA PRO A 703 -13.69 51.65 32.61
C PRO A 703 -12.19 51.83 32.96
N GLY A 704 -11.41 52.45 32.05
CA GLY A 704 -10.05 52.93 32.37
C GLY A 704 -8.86 52.08 31.88
N LEU A 705 -9.06 50.97 31.15
CA LEU A 705 -7.94 50.16 30.60
C LEU A 705 -7.59 50.54 29.14
N PRO A 706 -6.29 50.60 28.75
CA PRO A 706 -5.85 50.70 27.35
C PRO A 706 -6.41 49.56 26.50
N ASN A 707 -6.70 49.81 25.21
CA ASN A 707 -7.40 48.86 24.33
C ASN A 707 -6.71 47.48 24.24
N GLU A 708 -5.38 47.46 24.28
CA GLU A 708 -4.52 46.27 24.22
C GLU A 708 -4.65 45.35 25.44
N LEU A 709 -4.94 45.92 26.63
CA LEU A 709 -5.06 45.16 27.89
C LEU A 709 -6.49 44.63 28.14
N ARG A 710 -7.42 44.91 27.23
CA ARG A 710 -8.85 44.55 27.38
C ARG A 710 -9.16 43.11 27.03
N THR A 711 -8.37 42.52 26.14
CA THR A 711 -8.63 41.19 25.55
C THR A 711 -8.73 40.07 26.59
N GLY A 712 -8.07 40.19 27.75
CA GLY A 712 -8.14 39.22 28.86
C GLY A 712 -9.05 39.58 30.03
N ALA A 713 -9.69 40.76 30.04
CA ALA A 713 -10.29 41.34 31.25
C ALA A 713 -11.43 40.51 31.87
N LYS A 714 -12.17 39.76 31.05
CA LYS A 714 -13.26 38.88 31.50
C LYS A 714 -12.86 37.42 31.68
N ARG A 715 -11.56 37.08 31.60
CA ARG A 715 -11.10 35.70 31.77
C ARG A 715 -11.23 35.27 33.23
N SER A 716 -12.06 34.26 33.49
CA SER A 716 -12.17 33.63 34.82
C SER A 716 -11.00 32.67 35.08
N ARG A 717 -10.78 32.32 36.35
CA ARG A 717 -9.72 31.37 36.79
C ARG A 717 -10.13 29.91 36.56
N LEU A 718 -10.46 29.56 35.31
CA LEU A 718 -10.76 28.18 34.94
C LEU A 718 -9.51 27.31 35.11
N SER A 719 -9.67 26.16 35.76
CA SER A 719 -8.62 25.14 35.91
C SER A 719 -9.15 23.79 35.46
N TRP A 720 -8.39 23.06 34.65
CA TRP A 720 -8.69 21.69 34.23
C TRP A 720 -7.57 20.76 34.69
N TYR A 721 -7.95 19.66 35.34
CA TYR A 721 -7.02 18.65 35.84
C TYR A 721 -7.78 17.35 36.11
N ASN A 722 -7.04 16.24 36.17
CA ASN A 722 -7.54 14.99 36.73
C ASN A 722 -7.05 14.91 38.18
N ILE A 723 -7.94 14.51 39.09
CA ILE A 723 -7.54 14.26 40.48
C ILE A 723 -6.64 13.02 40.47
N ASP A 724 -5.42 13.19 40.98
CA ASP A 724 -4.42 12.12 41.01
C ASP A 724 -4.92 10.94 41.88
N PRO A 725 -4.75 9.68 41.45
CA PRO A 725 -5.06 8.48 42.24
C PRO A 725 -4.52 8.49 43.68
N ILE A 726 -3.45 9.25 43.96
CA ILE A 726 -2.89 9.44 45.31
C ILE A 726 -3.92 9.94 46.33
N PHE A 727 -4.91 10.74 45.91
CA PHE A 727 -5.95 11.28 46.78
C PHE A 727 -7.03 10.26 47.15
N TYR A 728 -7.18 9.20 46.36
CA TYR A 728 -8.15 8.12 46.60
C TYR A 728 -7.53 6.93 47.35
N GLY A 729 -6.20 6.86 47.44
CA GLY A 729 -5.47 5.80 48.15
C GLY A 729 -5.31 6.08 49.65
N THR A 730 -4.95 5.05 50.41
CA THR A 730 -4.75 5.17 51.87
C THR A 730 -3.29 5.43 52.29
N SER A 731 -2.30 5.10 51.44
CA SER A 731 -0.88 5.11 51.84
C SER A 731 -0.11 6.38 51.51
N LEU A 732 -0.52 7.13 50.49
CA LEU A 732 0.19 8.31 49.99
C LEU A 732 -0.67 9.58 49.98
N ARG A 733 -1.89 9.50 50.52
CA ARG A 733 -2.82 10.64 50.59
C ARG A 733 -2.26 11.76 51.48
N PRO A 734 -2.25 13.02 51.02
CA PRO A 734 -1.80 14.14 51.84
C PRO A 734 -2.60 14.27 53.14
N SER A 735 -1.91 14.54 54.25
CA SER A 735 -2.47 14.55 55.60
C SER A 735 -3.55 15.62 55.85
N ASN A 736 -3.67 16.59 54.95
CA ASN A 736 -4.62 17.70 55.03
C ASN A 736 -5.92 17.48 54.24
N ILE A 737 -6.13 16.28 53.66
CA ILE A 737 -7.34 15.95 52.89
C ILE A 737 -8.14 14.91 53.69
N ASP A 738 -9.28 15.33 54.24
CA ASP A 738 -10.16 14.51 55.12
C ASP A 738 -10.97 13.46 54.36
N SER A 739 -11.09 12.26 54.94
CA SER A 739 -11.39 10.98 54.31
C SER A 739 -12.57 11.01 53.36
#